data_AF-A0AAV6VBA7-F1
#
_entry.id   AF-A0AAV6VBA7-F1
#
_cell.length_a   1.000
_cell.length_b   1.000
_cell.length_c   1.000
_cell.angle_alpha   90.00
_cell.angle_beta   90.00
_cell.angle_gamma   90.00
#
_symmetry.space_group_name_H-M   'P 1'
#
loop_
_entity.id
_entity.type
_entity.pdbx_description
1 polymer ?
#
loop_
_entity_poly.entity_id
_entity_poly.type
_entity_poly.pdbx_seq_one_letter_code
_entity_poly.pdbx_strand_id
1 'polypeptide(L)'
;MTSVQVDGMKQPVAFGTPVNGNMASMADQANRLLDFNQKMDINLLDNVVNCMYCGEGSQQKIAQEVLTSLKEHPDAWTRVDTILEFSKNQQTKYYGLQILETVIKTRWKVLPRAQCDGIKKYIVGLIIKTSSEPDTLDREKVYLNKLNMILVQILKREWPKNWPTFISDIVGASKTNESLCQNNMNILKLLSEEVFDFSSGQMTQIKAKHLKDTMCNEFSQIFQLCNFVMENSQNALLVHATLETLLRFLNWIPLGYIFETKLISTLIYKFFNVPMFRNVTLKCLTEIAGVAAPHYNEMFVLLFTQTMAQLEQMLPPQTIIKDAYANGQDEEQKFIQNLSLFLCVFLKEHGSLVEKKDEHGEVFLRALHYLLLISEVEEVEIFKICLEYWNALTADLYHESPVAPQNRMMGFYGEQNQRNPNKPPTFVTPSRMQIYQPVLTKLRYTMIGRMAKPEEVLVVENEQGEVVREFMKDTDSIQLYKNMRETLVYLTHLDYADTEQIMTEKLHNQVNGSEWSWKNLNTLCWAIGSISGAMHEEDEKRFLVTVIKDLLGLCEQKRGKDNKAIIASNIMYVVGQYPRFLRAHWKFLKTVVNKLFEFMHETHDGVQDMACDTFIKIAQKCRRHFVQVQVGEVMPFIKDILNTINNIICDLQYQQVHTFYEAVGYMVGAQTEEPIRDHLIDKYMLLPNEVWDAIIQQATKSVDVLQNDDAVRQLGNILKTNVRACKALGHPYVIQLGRIYLDMLNVYKVMSENIIGFIAKHGESVMKQPKIRGMRTVKKETLKLISLWVSRSTDPQMVLDNFIPPLLDAVLLDYRRCSVPSAREPEVLSTMATIVNRLEAHITPEIPKIFDAVFECTLDMINKDFEEFPEHRTNFFLLLQAAVTHCFPALLNIPPAQFKLVLDSIVWAFKHTMRNVADTGLQILFQLLQNIGNEEAASQSFYQTYYTDILQHLFSVVTDTSHTAGLTMQANILAYMFTIVENGKITVPLNPVEQAAGQPNVIYVQEFVAHLLKTAFGHLSDAQIKITVQGFFNLDQDIPAFKEHLRDFLVQIREFAGEDDSDLFLEEREATLRQAEEEKRRVQASVPGILNPHEINEGMED
;
A
#
# COMPACT_ATOMS: atom_id res chain seq x y z
N MET A 1 45.09 -48.16 -15.47
CA MET A 1 43.77 -48.61 -15.96
C MET A 1 42.80 -47.46 -15.76
N THR A 2 42.24 -46.73 -16.72
CA THR A 2 42.31 -46.60 -18.20
C THR A 2 41.47 -45.32 -18.43
N SER A 3 42.06 -44.17 -18.79
CA SER A 3 42.12 -43.60 -20.16
C SER A 3 40.80 -42.90 -20.56
N VAL A 4 40.68 -41.63 -20.99
CA VAL A 4 41.43 -40.89 -22.04
C VAL A 4 41.00 -39.38 -22.07
N GLN A 5 41.98 -38.48 -22.19
CA GLN A 5 42.10 -37.15 -22.88
C GLN A 5 40.96 -36.10 -22.81
N VAL A 6 41.19 -34.78 -22.78
CA VAL A 6 42.10 -33.97 -23.61
C VAL A 6 42.60 -32.71 -22.88
N ASP A 7 43.84 -32.37 -23.21
CA ASP A 7 44.73 -31.28 -22.80
C ASP A 7 44.23 -29.84 -22.99
N GLY A 8 44.90 -28.91 -22.28
CA GLY A 8 45.32 -27.66 -22.91
C GLY A 8 45.10 -26.38 -22.09
N MET A 9 46.01 -26.10 -21.16
CA MET A 9 46.15 -24.79 -20.50
C MET A 9 46.36 -23.66 -21.50
N LYS A 10 45.61 -22.57 -21.26
CA LYS A 10 45.70 -21.27 -21.93
C LYS A 10 47.07 -20.61 -21.67
N GLN A 11 47.77 -20.24 -22.74
CA GLN A 11 48.75 -19.15 -22.77
C GLN A 11 48.21 -17.99 -23.63
N PRO A 12 48.66 -16.74 -23.37
CA PRO A 12 47.93 -15.53 -23.74
C PRO A 12 48.17 -15.15 -25.21
N VAL A 13 47.08 -15.03 -25.97
CA VAL A 13 47.12 -14.41 -27.30
C VAL A 13 47.01 -12.89 -27.11
N ALA A 14 47.90 -12.18 -27.79
CA ALA A 14 48.05 -10.73 -27.78
C ALA A 14 46.70 -9.98 -27.88
N PHE A 15 46.55 -8.96 -27.04
CA PHE A 15 45.53 -7.94 -27.17
C PHE A 15 45.64 -7.26 -28.54
N GLY A 16 44.78 -7.66 -29.47
CA GLY A 16 44.37 -6.79 -30.56
C GLY A 16 43.60 -5.63 -29.94
N THR A 17 44.11 -4.42 -30.13
CA THR A 17 43.41 -3.15 -29.91
C THR A 17 41.94 -3.23 -30.33
N PRO A 18 40.97 -2.79 -29.50
CA PRO A 18 39.58 -2.75 -29.91
C PRO A 18 39.42 -1.72 -31.01
N VAL A 19 39.03 -2.19 -32.19
CA VAL A 19 38.70 -1.34 -33.32
C VAL A 19 37.43 -0.56 -32.97
N ASN A 20 37.58 0.72 -32.61
CA ASN A 20 36.51 1.71 -32.45
C ASN A 20 35.62 1.89 -33.71
N GLY A 21 35.92 1.20 -34.82
CA GLY A 21 35.22 1.31 -36.11
C GLY A 21 33.91 0.52 -36.24
N ASN A 22 33.63 -0.50 -35.42
CA ASN A 22 32.39 -1.29 -35.55
C ASN A 22 31.18 -0.68 -34.82
N MET A 23 31.39 0.14 -33.78
CA MET A 23 30.29 0.80 -33.05
C MET A 23 29.67 1.96 -33.84
N ALA A 24 30.49 2.76 -34.53
CA ALA A 24 30.00 3.81 -35.44
C ALA A 24 29.23 3.22 -36.63
N SER A 25 29.71 2.10 -37.17
CA SER A 25 29.09 1.37 -38.29
C SER A 25 27.64 0.96 -38.02
N MET A 26 27.32 0.45 -36.83
CA MET A 26 25.96 0.00 -36.52
C MET A 26 25.00 1.17 -36.26
N ALA A 27 25.45 2.23 -35.59
CA ALA A 27 24.65 3.44 -35.40
C ALA A 27 24.37 4.15 -36.74
N ASP A 28 25.38 4.27 -37.61
CA ASP A 28 25.24 4.86 -38.94
C ASP A 28 24.35 4.01 -39.87
N GLN A 29 24.44 2.68 -39.77
CA GLN A 29 23.55 1.78 -40.49
C GLN A 29 22.12 1.86 -39.94
N ALA A 30 21.94 1.81 -38.62
CA ALA A 30 20.63 1.86 -37.97
C ALA A 30 19.91 3.21 -38.20
N ASN A 31 20.64 4.32 -38.31
CA ASN A 31 20.09 5.62 -38.74
C ASN A 31 19.52 5.60 -40.17
N ARG A 32 19.96 4.68 -41.05
CA ARG A 32 19.32 4.50 -42.37
C ARG A 32 17.90 3.96 -42.26
N LEU A 33 17.56 3.27 -41.16
CA LEU A 33 16.17 2.86 -40.90
C LEU A 33 15.27 4.08 -40.64
N LEU A 34 15.82 5.22 -40.24
CA LEU A 34 15.10 6.47 -39.99
C LEU A 34 14.99 7.38 -41.23
N ASP A 35 15.61 7.04 -42.37
CA ASP A 35 15.49 7.81 -43.61
C ASP A 35 14.21 7.41 -44.38
N PHE A 36 13.16 8.22 -44.27
CA PHE A 36 11.86 8.00 -44.92
C PHE A 36 11.84 8.27 -46.44
N ASN A 37 12.92 8.80 -47.02
CA ASN A 37 13.03 9.03 -48.46
C ASN A 37 13.51 7.79 -49.24
N GLN A 38 13.97 6.75 -48.54
CA GLN A 38 14.42 5.49 -49.13
C GLN A 38 13.51 4.32 -48.77
N LYS A 39 13.56 3.24 -49.56
CA LYS A 39 12.90 1.98 -49.22
C LYS A 39 13.54 1.39 -47.97
N MET A 40 12.72 0.91 -47.04
CA MET A 40 13.23 0.37 -45.78
C MET A 40 13.97 -0.96 -46.00
N ASP A 41 15.17 -1.08 -45.41
CA ASP A 41 15.93 -2.31 -45.40
C ASP A 41 15.46 -3.24 -44.27
N ILE A 42 14.73 -4.28 -44.64
CA ILE A 42 14.08 -5.21 -43.71
C ILE A 42 15.08 -6.18 -43.10
N ASN A 43 16.15 -6.53 -43.83
CA ASN A 43 17.20 -7.39 -43.28
C ASN A 43 17.97 -6.64 -42.19
N LEU A 44 18.22 -5.35 -42.41
CA LEU A 44 18.82 -4.49 -41.39
C LEU A 44 17.91 -4.33 -40.18
N LEU A 45 16.60 -4.12 -40.38
CA LEU A 45 15.63 -4.07 -39.27
C LEU A 45 15.60 -5.39 -38.48
N ASP A 46 15.57 -6.55 -39.16
CA ASP A 46 15.63 -7.86 -38.52
C ASP A 46 16.90 -8.02 -37.67
N ASN A 47 18.05 -7.53 -38.15
CA ASN A 47 19.31 -7.57 -37.41
C ASN A 47 19.30 -6.64 -36.18
N VAL A 48 18.73 -5.44 -36.29
CA VAL A 48 18.60 -4.49 -35.16
C VAL A 48 17.65 -5.03 -34.11
N VAL A 49 16.50 -5.59 -34.52
CA VAL A 49 15.56 -6.25 -33.61
C VAL A 49 16.23 -7.45 -32.94
N ASN A 50 16.93 -8.31 -33.67
CA ASN A 50 17.68 -9.42 -33.08
C ASN A 50 18.76 -8.94 -32.09
N CYS A 51 19.42 -7.82 -32.36
CA CYS A 51 20.38 -7.22 -31.43
C CYS A 51 19.71 -6.72 -30.14
N MET A 52 18.45 -6.26 -30.21
CA MET A 52 17.69 -5.89 -29.01
C MET A 52 17.38 -7.09 -28.11
N TYR A 53 17.05 -8.25 -28.71
CA TYR A 53 16.71 -9.47 -27.96
C TYR A 53 17.92 -10.33 -27.54
N CYS A 54 19.00 -10.32 -28.33
CA CYS A 54 20.15 -11.22 -28.15
C CYS A 54 21.49 -10.49 -27.92
N GLY A 55 21.54 -9.15 -28.06
CA GLY A 55 22.76 -8.37 -27.87
C GLY A 55 23.06 -8.08 -26.40
N GLU A 56 24.32 -7.77 -26.10
CA GLU A 56 24.79 -7.45 -24.74
C GLU A 56 25.38 -6.04 -24.66
N GLY A 57 25.14 -5.34 -23.54
CA GLY A 57 25.78 -4.07 -23.20
C GLY A 57 25.39 -2.90 -24.12
N SER A 58 26.39 -2.23 -24.71
CA SER A 58 26.18 -0.99 -25.47
C SER A 58 25.41 -1.18 -26.78
N GLN A 59 25.53 -2.34 -27.43
CA GLN A 59 24.83 -2.62 -28.70
C GLN A 59 23.32 -2.73 -28.50
N GLN A 60 22.89 -3.36 -27.40
CA GLN A 60 21.48 -3.46 -27.04
C GLN A 60 20.87 -2.08 -26.77
N LYS A 61 21.61 -1.19 -26.09
CA LYS A 61 21.17 0.18 -25.82
C LYS A 61 20.97 0.98 -27.12
N ILE A 62 21.93 0.89 -28.05
CA ILE A 62 21.81 1.56 -29.36
C ILE A 62 20.62 1.00 -30.15
N ALA A 63 20.45 -0.32 -30.18
CA ALA A 63 19.30 -0.95 -30.85
C ALA A 63 17.97 -0.47 -30.25
N GLN A 64 17.88 -0.36 -28.93
CA GLN A 64 16.70 0.16 -28.24
C GLN A 64 16.42 1.63 -28.58
N GLU A 65 17.43 2.49 -28.57
CA GLU A 65 17.32 3.91 -28.92
C GLU A 65 16.80 4.10 -30.35
N VAL A 66 17.35 3.33 -31.31
CA VAL A 66 16.91 3.40 -32.72
C VAL A 66 15.51 2.86 -32.90
N LEU A 67 15.16 1.71 -32.30
CA LEU A 67 13.80 1.15 -32.40
C LEU A 67 12.77 2.05 -31.71
N THR A 68 13.14 2.75 -30.64
CA THR A 68 12.25 3.72 -29.99
C THR A 68 12.03 4.93 -30.89
N SER A 69 13.11 5.50 -31.42
CA SER A 69 13.07 6.63 -32.35
C SER A 69 12.26 6.32 -33.61
N LEU A 70 12.44 5.13 -34.19
CA LEU A 70 11.68 4.68 -35.35
C LEU A 70 10.19 4.52 -35.03
N LYS A 71 9.86 4.02 -33.84
CA LYS A 71 8.45 3.83 -33.42
C LYS A 71 7.73 5.15 -33.18
N GLU A 72 8.43 6.15 -32.65
CA GLU A 72 7.89 7.48 -32.37
C GLU A 72 7.79 8.37 -33.62
N HIS A 73 8.47 7.99 -34.71
CA HIS A 73 8.46 8.79 -35.94
C HIS A 73 7.06 8.90 -36.56
N PRO A 74 6.61 10.10 -36.99
CA PRO A 74 5.28 10.32 -37.54
C PRO A 74 4.90 9.42 -38.72
N ASP A 75 5.86 9.06 -39.57
CA ASP A 75 5.67 8.26 -40.78
C ASP A 75 6.00 6.77 -40.62
N ALA A 76 6.34 6.32 -39.41
CA ALA A 76 6.75 4.93 -39.17
C ALA A 76 5.71 3.90 -39.64
N TRP A 77 4.43 4.24 -39.52
CA TRP A 77 3.32 3.37 -39.86
C TRP A 77 3.19 3.09 -41.36
N THR A 78 3.70 3.96 -42.23
CA THR A 78 3.66 3.76 -43.69
C THR A 78 4.53 2.60 -44.15
N ARG A 79 5.34 2.03 -43.24
CA ARG A 79 6.25 0.92 -43.49
C ARG A 79 5.79 -0.39 -42.86
N VAL A 80 4.70 -0.38 -42.10
CA VAL A 80 4.21 -1.55 -41.34
C VAL A 80 3.79 -2.68 -42.28
N ASP A 81 3.10 -2.37 -43.38
CA ASP A 81 2.72 -3.34 -44.40
C ASP A 81 3.94 -4.08 -44.96
N THR A 82 4.99 -3.33 -45.27
CA THR A 82 6.27 -3.82 -45.78
C THR A 82 6.97 -4.70 -44.74
N ILE A 83 6.94 -4.31 -43.46
CA ILE A 83 7.47 -5.14 -42.36
C ILE A 83 6.74 -6.48 -42.29
N LEU A 84 5.40 -6.44 -42.25
CA LEU A 84 4.57 -7.62 -42.03
C LEU A 84 4.60 -8.59 -43.21
N GLU A 85 4.73 -8.07 -44.43
CA GLU A 85 4.79 -8.86 -45.66
C GLU A 85 6.15 -9.55 -45.87
N PHE A 86 7.26 -8.83 -45.70
CA PHE A 86 8.57 -9.31 -46.14
C PHE A 86 9.49 -9.79 -45.00
N SER A 87 9.28 -9.38 -43.74
CA SER A 87 10.09 -9.89 -42.63
C SER A 87 9.79 -11.37 -42.37
N LYS A 88 10.83 -12.15 -42.07
CA LYS A 88 10.72 -13.56 -41.66
C LYS A 88 10.78 -13.73 -40.14
N ASN A 89 11.18 -12.69 -39.41
CA ASN A 89 11.34 -12.72 -37.96
C ASN A 89 10.04 -12.34 -37.25
N GLN A 90 9.56 -13.20 -36.36
CA GLN A 90 8.34 -12.95 -35.58
C GLN A 90 8.49 -11.72 -34.67
N GLN A 91 9.69 -11.46 -34.13
CA GLN A 91 9.95 -10.29 -33.28
C GLN A 91 9.84 -8.99 -34.06
N THR A 92 10.33 -8.96 -35.30
CA THR A 92 10.21 -7.77 -36.17
C THR A 92 8.77 -7.53 -36.58
N LYS A 93 8.00 -8.59 -36.87
CA LYS A 93 6.56 -8.47 -37.12
C LYS A 93 5.82 -7.94 -35.89
N TYR A 94 6.17 -8.42 -34.70
CA TYR A 94 5.62 -7.93 -33.44
C TYR A 94 5.92 -6.44 -33.23
N TYR A 95 7.16 -6.01 -33.50
CA TYR A 95 7.56 -4.60 -33.48
C TYR A 95 6.77 -3.76 -34.51
N GLY A 96 6.56 -4.27 -35.73
CA GLY A 96 5.68 -3.64 -36.73
C GLY A 96 4.24 -3.46 -36.22
N LEU A 97 3.69 -4.47 -35.54
CA LEU A 97 2.37 -4.34 -34.89
C LEU A 97 2.37 -3.33 -33.74
N GLN A 98 3.47 -3.14 -33.00
CA GLN A 98 3.56 -2.09 -31.99
C GLN A 98 3.51 -0.67 -32.59
N ILE A 99 4.14 -0.46 -33.76
CA ILE A 99 4.04 0.80 -34.51
C ILE A 99 2.58 1.02 -34.92
N LEU A 100 1.95 -0.01 -35.50
CA LEU A 100 0.56 0.07 -35.92
C LEU A 100 -0.38 0.36 -34.75
N GLU A 101 -0.18 -0.30 -33.60
CA GLU A 101 -0.95 -0.06 -32.38
C GLU A 101 -0.88 1.41 -31.94
N THR A 102 0.32 2.00 -32.00
CA THR A 102 0.57 3.38 -31.60
C THR A 102 -0.21 4.34 -32.49
N VAL A 103 -0.24 4.08 -33.80
CA VAL A 103 -1.00 4.89 -34.77
C VAL A 103 -2.50 4.72 -34.61
N ILE A 104 -2.99 3.50 -34.37
CA ILE A 104 -4.41 3.27 -34.07
C ILE A 104 -4.79 3.98 -32.76
N LYS A 105 -3.92 3.95 -31.74
CA LYS A 105 -4.15 4.62 -30.45
C LYS A 105 -4.22 6.13 -30.55
N THR A 106 -3.36 6.74 -31.36
CA THR A 106 -3.15 8.20 -31.32
C THR A 106 -3.75 8.94 -32.51
N ARG A 107 -3.69 8.39 -33.73
CA ARG A 107 -3.96 9.12 -34.99
C ARG A 107 -5.11 8.56 -35.81
N TRP A 108 -5.78 7.50 -35.34
CA TRP A 108 -6.82 6.80 -36.11
C TRP A 108 -7.91 7.71 -36.67
N LYS A 109 -8.35 8.73 -35.92
CA LYS A 109 -9.40 9.67 -36.34
C LYS A 109 -8.97 10.65 -37.43
N VAL A 110 -7.67 10.90 -37.58
CA VAL A 110 -7.11 11.82 -38.59
C VAL A 110 -6.79 11.08 -39.89
N LEU A 111 -6.66 9.75 -39.85
CA LEU A 111 -6.38 8.96 -41.04
C LEU A 111 -7.56 9.03 -42.04
N PRO A 112 -7.29 9.14 -43.35
CA PRO A 112 -8.31 9.03 -44.38
C PRO A 112 -9.11 7.73 -44.24
N ARG A 113 -10.45 7.80 -44.36
CA ARG A 113 -11.33 6.63 -44.18
C ARG A 113 -10.96 5.43 -45.04
N ALA A 114 -10.51 5.65 -46.27
CA ALA A 114 -10.03 4.59 -47.15
C ALA A 114 -8.81 3.82 -46.57
N GLN A 115 -7.92 4.52 -45.85
CA GLN A 115 -6.78 3.89 -45.17
C GLN A 115 -7.23 3.14 -43.92
N CYS A 116 -8.17 3.70 -43.13
CA CYS A 116 -8.76 2.99 -41.99
C CYS A 116 -9.40 1.67 -42.43
N ASP A 117 -10.21 1.70 -43.50
CA ASP A 117 -10.83 0.50 -44.08
C ASP A 117 -9.80 -0.47 -44.65
N GLY A 118 -8.72 0.03 -45.26
CA GLY A 118 -7.60 -0.78 -45.71
C GLY A 118 -6.91 -1.52 -44.57
N ILE A 119 -6.54 -0.82 -43.49
CA ILE A 119 -5.91 -1.39 -42.30
C ILE A 119 -6.85 -2.41 -41.64
N LYS A 120 -8.13 -2.06 -41.49
CA LYS A 120 -9.17 -2.95 -40.96
C LYS A 120 -9.23 -4.27 -41.73
N LYS A 121 -9.39 -4.20 -43.06
CA LYS A 121 -9.45 -5.39 -43.93
C LYS A 121 -8.15 -6.18 -43.91
N TYR A 122 -7.01 -5.51 -43.88
CA TYR A 122 -5.69 -6.15 -43.83
C TYR A 122 -5.48 -6.94 -42.54
N ILE A 123 -5.79 -6.35 -41.38
CA ILE A 123 -5.66 -7.01 -40.07
C ILE A 123 -6.63 -8.18 -39.95
N VAL A 124 -7.90 -8.00 -40.36
CA VAL A 124 -8.87 -9.11 -40.39
C VAL A 124 -8.39 -10.23 -41.32
N GLY A 125 -7.88 -9.90 -42.50
CA GLY A 125 -7.32 -10.88 -43.45
C GLY A 125 -6.12 -11.64 -42.88
N LEU A 126 -5.22 -10.95 -42.16
CA LEU A 126 -4.09 -11.58 -41.47
C LEU A 126 -4.56 -12.51 -40.35
N ILE A 127 -5.54 -12.09 -39.53
CA ILE A 127 -6.12 -12.91 -38.46
C ILE A 127 -6.73 -14.18 -39.06
N ILE A 128 -7.58 -14.06 -40.08
CA ILE A 128 -8.19 -15.22 -40.76
C ILE A 128 -7.10 -16.15 -41.29
N LYS A 129 -6.08 -15.61 -41.97
CA LYS A 129 -4.98 -16.42 -42.54
C LYS A 129 -4.19 -17.17 -41.46
N THR A 130 -3.95 -16.56 -40.30
CA THR A 130 -3.17 -17.17 -39.22
C THR A 130 -4.00 -18.05 -38.28
N SER A 131 -5.32 -17.89 -38.23
CA SER A 131 -6.20 -18.68 -37.37
C SER A 131 -6.95 -19.80 -38.08
N SER A 132 -6.95 -19.84 -39.41
CA SER A 132 -7.74 -20.83 -40.17
C SER A 132 -7.20 -22.25 -40.05
N GLU A 133 -5.88 -22.44 -39.90
CA GLU A 133 -5.24 -23.76 -39.77
C GLU A 133 -4.75 -24.00 -38.32
N PRO A 134 -5.05 -25.15 -37.69
CA PRO A 134 -4.66 -25.44 -36.30
C PRO A 134 -3.15 -25.34 -36.05
N ASP A 135 -2.32 -25.85 -36.96
CA ASP A 135 -0.86 -25.85 -36.81
C ASP A 135 -0.25 -24.44 -36.80
N THR A 136 -0.83 -23.52 -37.57
CA THR A 136 -0.37 -22.12 -37.62
C THR A 136 -0.81 -21.33 -36.40
N LEU A 137 -2.02 -21.61 -35.89
CA LEU A 137 -2.56 -21.00 -34.67
C LEU A 137 -1.65 -21.27 -33.47
N ASP A 138 -1.13 -22.49 -33.32
CA ASP A 138 -0.24 -22.84 -32.21
C ASP A 138 1.18 -22.29 -32.42
N ARG A 139 1.75 -22.41 -33.62
CA ARG A 139 3.11 -21.94 -33.92
C ARG A 139 3.26 -20.42 -33.76
N GLU A 140 2.24 -19.65 -34.15
CA GLU A 140 2.29 -18.19 -34.19
C GLU A 140 1.45 -17.52 -33.10
N LYS A 141 1.10 -18.24 -32.03
CA LYS A 141 0.21 -17.78 -30.94
C LYS A 141 0.51 -16.37 -30.40
N VAL A 142 1.78 -16.03 -30.16
CA VAL A 142 2.18 -14.69 -29.67
C VAL A 142 1.85 -13.59 -30.68
N TYR A 143 2.07 -13.86 -31.96
CA TYR A 143 1.78 -12.93 -33.04
C TYR A 143 0.27 -12.78 -33.25
N LEU A 144 -0.48 -13.90 -33.23
CA LEU A 144 -1.94 -13.90 -33.31
C LEU A 144 -2.58 -13.15 -32.13
N ASN A 145 -2.12 -13.36 -30.90
CA ASN A 145 -2.58 -12.62 -29.74
C ASN A 145 -2.35 -11.10 -29.90
N LYS A 146 -1.21 -10.71 -30.48
CA LYS A 146 -0.95 -9.29 -30.77
C LYS A 146 -1.91 -8.76 -31.84
N LEU A 147 -2.14 -9.50 -32.93
CA LEU A 147 -3.13 -9.14 -33.95
C LEU A 147 -4.53 -8.98 -33.37
N ASN A 148 -4.96 -9.89 -32.49
CA ASN A 148 -6.25 -9.78 -31.79
C ASN A 148 -6.32 -8.50 -30.96
N MET A 149 -5.24 -8.16 -30.23
CA MET A 149 -5.16 -6.90 -29.50
C MET A 149 -5.25 -5.69 -30.45
N ILE A 150 -4.56 -5.71 -31.60
CA ILE A 150 -4.68 -4.65 -32.62
C ILE A 150 -6.13 -4.53 -33.12
N LEU A 151 -6.82 -5.64 -33.36
CA LEU A 151 -8.22 -5.63 -33.77
C LEU A 151 -9.10 -5.02 -32.67
N VAL A 152 -8.94 -5.41 -31.41
CA VAL A 152 -9.68 -4.81 -30.28
C VAL A 152 -9.39 -3.31 -30.17
N GLN A 153 -8.15 -2.91 -30.39
CA GLN A 153 -7.78 -1.50 -30.50
C GLN A 153 -8.56 -0.82 -31.63
N ILE A 154 -8.69 -1.40 -32.83
CA ILE A 154 -9.54 -0.84 -33.89
C ILE A 154 -11.02 -0.78 -33.46
N LEU A 155 -11.53 -1.82 -32.82
CA LEU A 155 -12.92 -1.89 -32.35
C LEU A 155 -13.25 -0.79 -31.35
N LYS A 156 -12.35 -0.48 -30.41
CA LYS A 156 -12.52 0.66 -29.48
C LYS A 156 -12.70 2.03 -30.17
N ARG A 157 -12.41 2.13 -31.47
CA ARG A 157 -12.50 3.38 -32.24
C ARG A 157 -13.58 3.34 -33.32
N GLU A 158 -13.83 2.19 -33.93
CA GLU A 158 -14.77 2.04 -35.03
C GLU A 158 -16.13 1.46 -34.60
N TRP A 159 -16.14 0.55 -33.62
CA TRP A 159 -17.37 -0.02 -33.08
C TRP A 159 -17.90 0.90 -31.98
N PRO A 160 -19.22 1.22 -31.95
CA PRO A 160 -20.29 0.66 -32.77
C PRO A 160 -20.63 1.39 -34.08
N LYS A 161 -20.27 2.66 -34.21
CA LYS A 161 -20.79 3.56 -35.26
C LYS A 161 -20.41 3.17 -36.69
N ASN A 162 -19.12 2.91 -36.93
CA ASN A 162 -18.59 2.64 -38.28
C ASN A 162 -18.45 1.14 -38.57
N TRP A 163 -18.77 0.28 -37.59
CA TRP A 163 -18.78 -1.17 -37.74
C TRP A 163 -19.94 -1.84 -36.98
N PRO A 164 -21.20 -1.48 -37.28
CA PRO A 164 -22.37 -1.98 -36.56
C PRO A 164 -22.59 -3.49 -36.77
N THR A 165 -22.09 -4.07 -37.86
CA THR A 165 -22.24 -5.50 -38.14
C THR A 165 -21.18 -6.37 -37.47
N PHE A 166 -20.23 -5.81 -36.72
CA PHE A 166 -19.09 -6.57 -36.20
C PHE A 166 -19.50 -7.81 -35.40
N ILE A 167 -20.44 -7.68 -34.45
CA ILE A 167 -20.91 -8.80 -33.63
C ILE A 167 -21.62 -9.86 -34.49
N SER A 168 -22.45 -9.45 -35.46
CA SER A 168 -23.08 -10.40 -36.38
C SER A 168 -22.07 -11.10 -37.28
N ASP A 169 -21.04 -10.38 -37.74
CA ASP A 169 -20.00 -10.88 -38.64
C ASP A 169 -19.12 -11.90 -37.91
N ILE A 170 -18.68 -11.60 -36.68
CA ILE A 170 -17.84 -12.50 -35.89
C ILE A 170 -18.61 -13.75 -35.47
N VAL A 171 -19.90 -13.63 -35.10
CA VAL A 171 -20.76 -14.78 -34.77
C VAL A 171 -21.03 -15.64 -36.00
N GLY A 172 -21.25 -15.02 -37.16
CA GLY A 172 -21.40 -15.72 -38.44
C GLY A 172 -20.13 -16.48 -38.83
N ALA A 173 -18.98 -15.82 -38.77
CA ALA A 173 -17.68 -16.42 -39.10
C ALA A 173 -17.32 -17.57 -38.15
N SER A 174 -17.64 -17.45 -36.86
CA SER A 174 -17.45 -18.52 -35.85
C SER A 174 -18.20 -19.82 -36.18
N LYS A 175 -19.29 -19.76 -36.96
CA LYS A 175 -20.03 -20.96 -37.39
C LYS A 175 -19.40 -21.67 -38.60
N THR A 176 -18.43 -21.05 -39.27
CA THR A 176 -17.82 -21.59 -40.50
C THR A 176 -16.63 -22.50 -40.22
N ASN A 177 -15.84 -22.21 -39.19
CA ASN A 177 -14.62 -22.95 -38.86
C ASN A 177 -14.39 -22.92 -37.33
N GLU A 178 -14.11 -24.07 -36.72
CA GLU A 178 -13.87 -24.18 -35.27
C GLU A 178 -12.58 -23.46 -34.82
N SER A 179 -11.49 -23.50 -35.59
CA SER A 179 -10.24 -22.80 -35.23
C SER A 179 -10.43 -21.28 -35.26
N LEU A 180 -11.21 -20.80 -36.23
CA LEU A 180 -11.61 -19.40 -36.32
C LEU A 180 -12.55 -19.01 -35.17
N CYS A 181 -13.50 -19.88 -34.82
CA CYS A 181 -14.36 -19.72 -33.65
C CYS A 181 -13.55 -19.56 -32.36
N GLN A 182 -12.51 -20.39 -32.19
CA GLN A 182 -11.64 -20.34 -31.01
C GLN A 182 -10.92 -18.98 -30.91
N ASN A 183 -10.40 -18.47 -32.02
CA ASN A 183 -9.76 -17.16 -32.03
C ASN A 183 -10.78 -16.02 -31.79
N ASN A 184 -11.97 -16.13 -32.37
CA ASN A 184 -13.05 -15.16 -32.16
C ASN A 184 -13.49 -15.08 -30.70
N MET A 185 -13.56 -16.21 -29.98
CA MET A 185 -13.79 -16.21 -28.53
C MET A 185 -12.71 -15.40 -27.79
N ASN A 186 -11.43 -15.61 -28.14
CA ASN A 186 -10.34 -14.81 -27.55
C ASN A 186 -10.44 -13.32 -27.87
N ILE A 187 -10.86 -12.94 -29.08
CA ILE A 187 -11.10 -11.53 -29.45
C ILE A 187 -12.23 -10.93 -28.59
N LEU A 188 -13.33 -11.66 -28.44
CA LEU A 188 -14.48 -11.22 -27.62
C LEU A 188 -14.10 -11.09 -26.14
N LYS A 189 -13.26 -11.99 -25.62
CA LYS A 189 -12.70 -11.91 -24.28
C LYS A 189 -11.88 -10.64 -24.09
N LEU A 190 -10.93 -10.38 -25.00
CA LEU A 190 -10.09 -9.17 -24.96
C LEU A 190 -10.92 -7.88 -25.09
N LEU A 191 -11.97 -7.91 -25.91
CA LEU A 191 -12.89 -6.78 -26.04
C LEU A 191 -13.64 -6.52 -24.72
N SER A 192 -14.10 -7.58 -24.05
CA SER A 192 -14.72 -7.48 -22.72
C SER A 192 -13.77 -6.86 -21.71
N GLU A 193 -12.54 -7.36 -21.62
CA GLU A 193 -11.52 -6.86 -20.68
C GLU A 193 -11.23 -5.37 -20.93
N GLU A 194 -11.05 -4.95 -22.19
CA GLU A 194 -10.76 -3.56 -22.54
C GLU A 194 -11.94 -2.59 -22.30
N VAL A 195 -13.18 -3.07 -22.38
CA VAL A 195 -14.40 -2.24 -22.20
C VAL A 195 -14.84 -2.20 -20.73
N PHE A 196 -14.80 -3.33 -20.02
CA PHE A 196 -15.34 -3.45 -18.66
C PHE A 196 -14.27 -3.34 -17.57
N ASP A 197 -13.11 -3.97 -17.76
CA ASP A 197 -12.08 -4.06 -16.71
C ASP A 197 -11.05 -2.90 -16.81
N PHE A 198 -10.66 -2.53 -18.03
CA PHE A 198 -9.58 -1.56 -18.29
C PHE A 198 -10.05 -0.25 -18.94
N SER A 199 -11.35 0.06 -18.90
CA SER A 199 -11.87 1.32 -19.49
C SER A 199 -11.40 2.56 -18.75
N SER A 200 -11.27 2.50 -17.42
CA SER A 200 -10.85 3.65 -16.61
C SER A 200 -9.44 4.10 -16.97
N GLY A 201 -9.31 5.36 -17.40
CA GLY A 201 -8.01 5.99 -17.74
C GLY A 201 -7.47 5.68 -19.14
N GLN A 202 -8.13 4.81 -19.91
CA GLN A 202 -7.78 4.54 -21.32
C GLN A 202 -8.77 5.13 -22.33
N MET A 203 -10.02 5.35 -21.92
CA MET A 203 -11.07 5.95 -22.72
C MET A 203 -11.86 6.93 -21.86
N THR A 204 -12.58 7.85 -22.50
CA THR A 204 -13.45 8.79 -21.77
C THR A 204 -14.65 8.07 -21.17
N GLN A 205 -15.22 8.60 -20.09
CA GLN A 205 -16.34 7.98 -19.38
C GLN A 205 -17.57 7.73 -20.27
N ILE A 206 -17.95 8.72 -21.08
CA ILE A 206 -19.13 8.61 -21.94
C ILE A 206 -18.90 7.55 -23.02
N LYS A 207 -17.70 7.50 -23.59
CA LYS A 207 -17.33 6.47 -24.57
C LYS A 207 -17.34 5.07 -23.97
N ALA A 208 -16.81 4.92 -22.75
CA ALA A 208 -16.87 3.67 -22.01
C ALA A 208 -18.32 3.23 -21.78
N LYS A 209 -19.17 4.14 -21.33
CA LYS A 209 -20.61 3.87 -21.12
C LYS A 209 -21.30 3.44 -22.41
N HIS A 210 -21.12 4.18 -23.50
CA HIS A 210 -21.70 3.86 -24.80
C HIS A 210 -21.26 2.48 -25.33
N LEU A 211 -19.97 2.13 -25.17
CA LEU A 211 -19.46 0.81 -25.53
C LEU A 211 -20.05 -0.30 -24.66
N LYS A 212 -20.17 -0.07 -23.34
CA LYS A 212 -20.81 -1.02 -22.41
C LYS A 212 -22.28 -1.25 -22.77
N ASP A 213 -23.04 -0.17 -22.95
CA ASP A 213 -24.47 -0.23 -23.27
C ASP A 213 -24.71 -0.94 -24.61
N THR A 214 -23.89 -0.65 -25.62
CA THR A 214 -24.00 -1.29 -26.93
C THR A 214 -23.60 -2.77 -26.88
N MET A 215 -22.55 -3.12 -26.14
CA MET A 215 -22.18 -4.52 -25.93
C MET A 215 -23.30 -5.31 -25.25
N CYS A 216 -23.96 -4.71 -24.25
CA CYS A 216 -25.12 -5.28 -23.58
C CYS A 216 -26.30 -5.49 -24.54
N ASN A 217 -26.59 -4.52 -25.41
CA ASN A 217 -27.69 -4.60 -26.38
C ASN A 217 -27.47 -5.73 -27.40
N GLU A 218 -26.24 -5.95 -27.85
CA GLU A 218 -25.89 -6.99 -28.83
C GLU A 218 -25.51 -8.33 -28.18
N PHE A 219 -25.43 -8.40 -26.85
CA PHE A 219 -24.91 -9.56 -26.12
C PHE A 219 -25.68 -10.86 -26.40
N SER A 220 -26.99 -10.77 -26.71
CA SER A 220 -27.81 -11.94 -26.99
C SER A 220 -27.21 -12.84 -28.08
N GLN A 221 -26.58 -12.27 -29.11
CA GLN A 221 -25.98 -13.05 -30.20
C GLN A 221 -24.71 -13.79 -29.74
N ILE A 222 -23.91 -13.12 -28.90
CA ILE A 222 -22.70 -13.68 -28.30
C ILE A 222 -23.07 -14.83 -27.37
N PHE A 223 -24.08 -14.63 -26.53
CA PHE A 223 -24.56 -15.65 -25.60
C PHE A 223 -25.09 -16.90 -26.32
N GLN A 224 -25.84 -16.71 -27.41
CA GLN A 224 -26.29 -17.81 -28.27
C GLN A 224 -25.12 -18.58 -28.88
N LEU A 225 -24.04 -17.89 -29.29
CA LEU A 225 -22.83 -18.54 -29.77
C LEU A 225 -22.13 -19.35 -28.66
N CYS A 226 -21.98 -18.78 -27.45
CA CYS A 226 -21.40 -19.49 -26.31
C CYS A 226 -22.21 -20.76 -26.00
N ASN A 227 -23.54 -20.68 -25.93
CA ASN A 227 -24.39 -21.85 -25.70
C ASN A 227 -24.26 -22.87 -26.83
N PHE A 228 -24.26 -22.42 -28.09
CA PHE A 228 -24.11 -23.31 -29.24
C PHE A 228 -22.79 -24.10 -29.17
N VAL A 229 -21.67 -23.43 -28.86
CA VAL A 229 -20.36 -24.07 -28.71
C VAL A 229 -20.35 -25.01 -27.50
N MET A 230 -20.85 -24.54 -26.35
CA MET A 230 -20.90 -25.35 -25.12
C MET A 230 -21.78 -26.59 -25.27
N GLU A 231 -22.86 -26.55 -26.05
CA GLU A 231 -23.75 -27.70 -26.25
C GLU A 231 -23.23 -28.67 -27.32
N ASN A 232 -22.65 -28.16 -28.42
CA ASN A 232 -22.44 -28.96 -29.63
C ASN A 232 -20.96 -29.28 -29.96
N SER A 233 -19.99 -28.46 -29.54
CA SER A 233 -18.59 -28.69 -29.93
C SER A 233 -17.93 -29.79 -29.10
N GLN A 234 -17.07 -30.57 -29.74
CA GLN A 234 -16.21 -31.59 -29.10
C GLN A 234 -14.75 -31.13 -29.01
N ASN A 235 -14.41 -29.97 -29.58
CA ASN A 235 -13.06 -29.44 -29.58
C ASN A 235 -12.74 -28.81 -28.22
N ALA A 236 -11.86 -29.47 -27.47
CA ALA A 236 -11.54 -29.08 -26.10
C ALA A 236 -10.94 -27.67 -25.99
N LEU A 237 -10.09 -27.26 -26.94
CA LEU A 237 -9.46 -25.94 -26.92
C LEU A 237 -10.48 -24.82 -27.15
N LEU A 238 -11.44 -25.06 -28.06
CA LEU A 238 -12.54 -24.13 -28.33
C LEU A 238 -13.49 -24.03 -27.12
N VAL A 239 -13.87 -25.16 -26.50
CA VAL A 239 -14.70 -25.15 -25.29
C VAL A 239 -14.00 -24.40 -24.16
N HIS A 240 -12.72 -24.66 -23.94
CA HIS A 240 -11.93 -23.95 -22.92
C HIS A 240 -11.90 -22.44 -23.18
N ALA A 241 -11.60 -22.00 -24.41
CA ALA A 241 -11.60 -20.59 -24.78
C ALA A 241 -12.99 -19.94 -24.58
N THR A 242 -14.06 -20.68 -24.88
CA THR A 242 -15.44 -20.22 -24.67
C THR A 242 -15.76 -20.05 -23.18
N LEU A 243 -15.33 -20.97 -22.32
CA LEU A 243 -15.51 -20.86 -20.87
C LEU A 243 -14.71 -19.70 -20.26
N GLU A 244 -13.48 -19.47 -20.72
CA GLU A 244 -12.70 -18.28 -20.30
C GLU A 244 -13.36 -16.98 -20.74
N THR A 245 -13.96 -16.97 -21.93
CA THR A 245 -14.65 -15.80 -22.46
C THR A 245 -15.93 -15.53 -21.66
N LEU A 246 -16.70 -16.59 -21.37
CA LEU A 246 -17.87 -16.52 -20.50
C LEU A 246 -17.50 -15.97 -19.12
N LEU A 247 -16.39 -16.41 -18.53
CA LEU A 247 -15.92 -15.92 -17.23
C LEU A 247 -15.81 -14.38 -17.19
N ARG A 248 -15.29 -13.76 -18.25
CA ARG A 248 -15.18 -12.29 -18.34
C ARG A 248 -16.51 -11.59 -18.54
N PHE A 249 -17.48 -12.28 -19.14
CA PHE A 249 -18.82 -11.75 -19.36
C PHE A 249 -19.68 -11.76 -18.09
N LEU A 250 -19.50 -12.74 -17.20
CA LEU A 250 -20.31 -12.90 -15.99
C LEU A 250 -20.34 -11.65 -15.09
N ASN A 251 -19.29 -10.82 -15.15
CA ASN A 251 -19.16 -9.59 -14.38
C ASN A 251 -20.20 -8.51 -14.73
N TRP A 252 -20.76 -8.53 -15.94
CA TRP A 252 -21.57 -7.40 -16.44
C TRP A 252 -22.80 -7.79 -17.25
N ILE A 253 -22.98 -9.06 -17.61
CA ILE A 253 -24.14 -9.47 -18.40
C ILE A 253 -25.44 -9.37 -17.63
N PRO A 254 -26.58 -9.11 -18.30
CA PRO A 254 -27.88 -9.12 -17.64
C PRO A 254 -28.16 -10.44 -16.93
N LEU A 255 -28.63 -10.35 -15.69
CA LEU A 255 -28.81 -11.51 -14.80
C LEU A 255 -29.77 -12.58 -15.35
N GLY A 256 -30.73 -12.19 -16.20
CA GLY A 256 -31.63 -13.14 -16.87
C GLY A 256 -30.89 -14.19 -17.69
N TYR A 257 -29.77 -13.84 -18.34
CA TYR A 257 -28.95 -14.82 -19.07
C TYR A 257 -28.29 -15.85 -18.15
N ILE A 258 -28.01 -15.49 -16.90
CA ILE A 258 -27.39 -16.36 -15.91
C ILE A 258 -28.44 -17.26 -15.25
N PHE A 259 -29.51 -16.67 -14.73
CA PHE A 259 -30.46 -17.35 -13.83
C PHE A 259 -31.75 -17.84 -14.51
N GLU A 260 -32.11 -17.33 -15.69
CA GLU A 260 -33.34 -17.75 -16.42
C GLU A 260 -33.03 -18.70 -17.58
N THR A 261 -31.78 -19.16 -17.69
CA THR A 261 -31.32 -20.10 -18.72
C THR A 261 -30.76 -21.38 -18.11
N LYS A 262 -30.37 -22.35 -18.95
CA LYS A 262 -29.75 -23.61 -18.50
C LYS A 262 -28.25 -23.47 -18.19
N LEU A 263 -27.69 -22.26 -18.19
CA LEU A 263 -26.26 -22.01 -18.06
C LEU A 263 -25.64 -22.70 -16.84
N ILE A 264 -26.22 -22.49 -15.65
CA ILE A 264 -25.73 -23.04 -14.38
C ILE A 264 -25.67 -24.58 -14.46
N SER A 265 -26.78 -25.21 -14.88
CA SER A 265 -26.83 -26.67 -14.99
C SER A 265 -25.86 -27.22 -16.04
N THR A 266 -25.68 -26.53 -17.18
CA THR A 266 -24.70 -26.92 -18.20
C THR A 266 -23.27 -26.85 -17.66
N LEU A 267 -22.90 -25.76 -16.95
CA LEU A 267 -21.58 -25.63 -16.32
C LEU A 267 -21.32 -26.78 -15.34
N ILE A 268 -22.25 -27.04 -14.43
CA ILE A 268 -22.09 -28.06 -13.38
C ILE A 268 -22.04 -29.48 -13.96
N TYR A 269 -22.98 -29.87 -14.81
CA TYR A 269 -23.08 -31.27 -15.23
C TYR A 269 -22.18 -31.64 -16.42
N LYS A 270 -21.87 -30.69 -17.32
CA LYS A 270 -21.10 -30.98 -18.54
C LYS A 270 -19.60 -30.72 -18.39
N PHE A 271 -19.21 -29.74 -17.58
CA PHE A 271 -17.82 -29.26 -17.57
C PHE A 271 -17.13 -29.39 -16.20
N PHE A 272 -17.85 -29.23 -15.09
CA PHE A 272 -17.22 -29.22 -13.77
C PHE A 272 -16.55 -30.56 -13.41
N ASN A 273 -17.16 -31.68 -13.78
CA ASN A 273 -16.62 -33.03 -13.55
C ASN A 273 -15.50 -33.44 -14.53
N VAL A 274 -15.21 -32.63 -15.55
CA VAL A 274 -14.17 -32.90 -16.55
C VAL A 274 -12.87 -32.20 -16.14
N PRO A 275 -11.75 -32.92 -15.88
CA PRO A 275 -10.53 -32.34 -15.31
C PRO A 275 -9.98 -31.11 -16.06
N MET A 276 -10.02 -31.11 -17.39
CA MET A 276 -9.50 -30.00 -18.21
C MET A 276 -10.35 -28.72 -18.16
N PHE A 277 -11.62 -28.80 -17.76
CA PHE A 277 -12.53 -27.64 -17.68
C PHE A 277 -12.90 -27.25 -16.25
N ARG A 278 -12.64 -28.15 -15.29
CA ARG A 278 -13.01 -28.02 -13.88
C ARG A 278 -12.64 -26.66 -13.28
N ASN A 279 -11.41 -26.20 -13.51
CA ASN A 279 -10.91 -24.93 -12.94
C ASN A 279 -11.66 -23.70 -13.47
N VAL A 280 -11.77 -23.56 -14.80
CA VAL A 280 -12.45 -22.41 -15.42
C VAL A 280 -13.95 -22.44 -15.09
N THR A 281 -14.55 -23.63 -15.06
CA THR A 281 -15.95 -23.81 -14.68
C THR A 281 -16.20 -23.35 -13.25
N LEU A 282 -15.36 -23.76 -12.29
CA LEU A 282 -15.51 -23.36 -10.90
C LEU A 282 -15.34 -21.85 -10.70
N LYS A 283 -14.43 -21.22 -11.44
CA LYS A 283 -14.31 -19.75 -11.47
C LYS A 283 -15.62 -19.10 -11.96
N CYS A 284 -16.22 -19.61 -13.02
CA CYS A 284 -17.52 -19.11 -13.50
C CYS A 284 -18.60 -19.25 -12.42
N LEU A 285 -18.68 -20.41 -11.75
CA LEU A 285 -19.63 -20.62 -10.66
C LEU A 285 -19.35 -19.70 -9.46
N THR A 286 -18.09 -19.33 -9.23
CA THR A 286 -17.70 -18.38 -8.17
C THR A 286 -18.16 -16.97 -8.49
N GLU A 287 -17.96 -16.49 -9.72
CA GLU A 287 -18.47 -15.17 -10.14
C GLU A 287 -20.00 -15.12 -10.05
N ILE A 288 -20.70 -16.19 -10.46
CA ILE A 288 -22.15 -16.29 -10.31
C ILE A 288 -22.55 -16.26 -8.83
N ALA A 289 -21.83 -16.99 -7.97
CA ALA A 289 -22.10 -17.03 -6.53
C ALA A 289 -21.84 -15.71 -5.79
N GLY A 290 -21.06 -14.79 -6.38
CA GLY A 290 -20.82 -13.45 -5.83
C GLY A 290 -21.91 -12.42 -6.16
N VAL A 291 -22.92 -12.77 -6.97
CA VAL A 291 -23.96 -11.83 -7.40
C VAL A 291 -25.01 -11.61 -6.31
N ALA A 292 -25.12 -10.38 -5.81
CA ALA A 292 -26.18 -10.00 -4.88
C ALA A 292 -27.52 -9.76 -5.61
N ALA A 293 -28.36 -10.79 -5.75
CA ALA A 293 -29.68 -10.68 -6.39
C ALA A 293 -30.81 -11.40 -5.62
N PRO A 294 -31.50 -10.73 -4.67
CA PRO A 294 -32.50 -11.36 -3.80
C PRO A 294 -33.67 -12.05 -4.54
N HIS A 295 -33.97 -11.65 -5.78
CA HIS A 295 -35.03 -12.23 -6.59
C HIS A 295 -34.71 -13.64 -7.11
N TYR A 296 -33.44 -14.05 -7.13
CA TYR A 296 -32.99 -15.35 -7.63
C TYR A 296 -32.52 -16.30 -6.51
N ASN A 297 -32.96 -16.10 -5.27
CA ASN A 297 -32.58 -16.92 -4.12
C ASN A 297 -32.71 -18.44 -4.34
N GLU A 298 -33.77 -18.90 -5.03
CA GLU A 298 -33.96 -20.31 -5.34
C GLU A 298 -32.88 -20.86 -6.30
N MET A 299 -32.44 -20.04 -7.25
CA MET A 299 -31.38 -20.40 -8.19
C MET A 299 -30.01 -20.48 -7.51
N PHE A 300 -29.74 -19.65 -6.51
CA PHE A 300 -28.52 -19.75 -5.70
C PHE A 300 -28.49 -21.02 -4.84
N VAL A 301 -29.63 -21.39 -4.24
CA VAL A 301 -29.76 -22.67 -3.52
C VAL A 301 -29.56 -23.85 -4.47
N LEU A 302 -30.10 -23.79 -5.69
CA LEU A 302 -29.90 -24.80 -6.72
C LEU A 302 -28.42 -24.91 -7.14
N LEU A 303 -27.78 -23.77 -7.44
CA LEU A 303 -26.36 -23.66 -7.77
C LEU A 303 -25.52 -24.39 -6.73
N PHE A 304 -25.66 -24.01 -5.46
CA PHE A 304 -24.88 -24.59 -4.37
C PHE A 304 -25.12 -26.09 -4.19
N THR A 305 -26.39 -26.50 -4.15
CA THR A 305 -26.74 -27.92 -3.92
C THR A 305 -26.21 -28.81 -5.05
N GLN A 306 -26.34 -28.38 -6.30
CA GLN A 306 -25.85 -29.13 -7.46
C GLN A 306 -24.32 -29.16 -7.53
N THR A 307 -23.65 -28.03 -7.25
CA THR A 307 -22.18 -27.97 -7.22
C THR A 307 -21.62 -28.87 -6.13
N MET A 308 -22.20 -28.86 -4.92
CA MET A 308 -21.79 -29.73 -3.82
C MET A 308 -21.97 -31.21 -4.16
N ALA A 309 -23.09 -31.59 -4.80
CA ALA A 309 -23.31 -32.98 -5.22
C ALA A 309 -22.28 -33.49 -6.25
N GLN A 310 -21.80 -32.62 -7.15
CA GLN A 310 -20.69 -32.97 -8.06
C GLN A 310 -19.34 -32.96 -7.34
N LEU A 311 -19.13 -32.05 -6.40
CA LEU A 311 -17.89 -31.97 -5.62
C LEU A 311 -17.66 -33.25 -4.81
N GLU A 312 -18.69 -33.78 -4.15
CA GLU A 312 -18.59 -35.00 -3.34
C GLU A 312 -18.18 -36.24 -4.16
N GLN A 313 -18.53 -36.27 -5.45
CA GLN A 313 -18.10 -37.34 -6.35
C GLN A 313 -16.63 -37.20 -6.74
N MET A 314 -16.15 -35.96 -6.90
CA MET A 314 -14.76 -35.68 -7.30
C MET A 314 -13.78 -35.73 -6.13
N LEU A 315 -14.21 -35.28 -4.96
CA LEU A 315 -13.38 -35.14 -3.77
C LEU A 315 -14.14 -35.72 -2.57
N PRO A 316 -14.01 -37.03 -2.30
CA PRO A 316 -14.70 -37.66 -1.18
C PRO A 316 -14.38 -36.97 0.16
N PRO A 317 -15.35 -36.86 1.09
CA PRO A 317 -15.13 -36.18 2.38
C PRO A 317 -14.06 -36.82 3.26
N GLN A 318 -13.68 -38.08 3.00
CA GLN A 318 -12.63 -38.78 3.76
C GLN A 318 -11.22 -38.43 3.26
N THR A 319 -11.09 -37.72 2.14
CA THR A 319 -9.79 -37.34 1.58
C THR A 319 -9.09 -36.31 2.45
N ILE A 320 -7.84 -36.60 2.81
CA ILE A 320 -6.98 -35.65 3.52
C ILE A 320 -6.49 -34.61 2.51
N ILE A 321 -7.21 -33.49 2.39
CA ILE A 321 -6.92 -32.45 1.39
C ILE A 321 -5.50 -31.89 1.53
N LYS A 322 -5.00 -31.78 2.77
CA LYS A 322 -3.61 -31.39 3.05
C LYS A 322 -2.59 -32.24 2.28
N ASP A 323 -2.70 -33.56 2.37
CA ASP A 323 -1.77 -34.49 1.72
C ASP A 323 -2.01 -34.56 0.21
N ALA A 324 -3.27 -34.45 -0.23
CA ALA A 324 -3.64 -34.38 -1.64
C ALA A 324 -3.06 -33.13 -2.31
N TYR A 325 -3.04 -31.98 -1.62
CA TYR A 325 -2.46 -30.74 -2.12
C TYR A 325 -0.93 -30.80 -2.19
N ALA A 326 -0.29 -31.32 -1.13
CA ALA A 326 1.17 -31.43 -1.04
C ALA A 326 1.77 -32.34 -2.14
N ASN A 327 1.04 -33.38 -2.54
CA ASN A 327 1.44 -34.31 -3.59
C ASN A 327 0.78 -34.02 -4.96
N GLY A 328 -0.07 -32.99 -5.03
CA GLY A 328 -0.87 -32.66 -6.19
C GLY A 328 -0.10 -31.91 -7.28
N GLN A 329 -0.61 -31.97 -8.50
CA GLN A 329 -0.10 -31.17 -9.63
C GLN A 329 -0.65 -29.73 -9.57
N ASP A 330 -0.04 -28.82 -10.34
CA ASP A 330 -0.42 -27.39 -10.41
C ASP A 330 -1.94 -27.19 -10.67
N GLU A 331 -2.55 -27.98 -11.55
CA GLU A 331 -3.99 -27.90 -11.83
C GLU A 331 -4.88 -28.38 -10.68
N GLU A 332 -4.39 -29.29 -9.83
CA GLU A 332 -5.09 -29.77 -8.63
C GLU A 332 -4.97 -28.76 -7.49
N GLN A 333 -3.79 -28.16 -7.33
CA GLN A 333 -3.55 -27.08 -6.38
C GLN A 333 -4.44 -25.86 -6.70
N LYS A 334 -4.48 -25.44 -7.97
CA LYS A 334 -5.42 -24.41 -8.46
C LYS A 334 -6.88 -24.79 -8.21
N PHE A 335 -7.24 -26.07 -8.34
CA PHE A 335 -8.60 -26.52 -8.06
C PHE A 335 -8.98 -26.35 -6.59
N ILE A 336 -8.10 -26.73 -5.66
CA ILE A 336 -8.33 -26.51 -4.22
C ILE A 336 -8.43 -25.01 -3.89
N GLN A 337 -7.59 -24.18 -4.51
CA GLN A 337 -7.69 -22.73 -4.37
C GLN A 337 -9.03 -22.19 -4.90
N ASN A 338 -9.43 -22.55 -6.11
CA ASN A 338 -10.71 -22.13 -6.70
C ASN A 338 -11.91 -22.64 -5.87
N LEU A 339 -11.80 -23.82 -5.27
CA LEU A 339 -12.81 -24.36 -4.36
C LEU A 339 -12.93 -23.55 -3.07
N SER A 340 -11.79 -23.14 -2.50
CA SER A 340 -11.78 -22.25 -1.34
C SER A 340 -12.48 -20.92 -1.63
N LEU A 341 -12.22 -20.33 -2.81
CA LEU A 341 -12.86 -19.10 -3.27
C LEU A 341 -14.38 -19.29 -3.44
N PHE A 342 -14.80 -20.32 -4.17
CA PHE A 342 -16.22 -20.62 -4.37
C PHE A 342 -16.99 -20.76 -3.05
N LEU A 343 -16.47 -21.57 -2.12
CA LEU A 343 -17.11 -21.80 -0.83
C LEU A 343 -17.15 -20.51 0.00
N CYS A 344 -16.06 -19.76 0.08
CA CYS A 344 -16.02 -18.53 0.87
C CYS A 344 -16.97 -17.46 0.31
N VAL A 345 -16.96 -17.25 -1.01
CA VAL A 345 -17.83 -16.27 -1.68
C VAL A 345 -19.30 -16.64 -1.48
N PHE A 346 -19.68 -17.88 -1.78
CA PHE A 346 -21.07 -18.32 -1.63
C PHE A 346 -21.54 -18.23 -0.17
N LEU A 347 -20.74 -18.73 0.78
CA LEU A 347 -21.14 -18.76 2.19
C LEU A 347 -21.21 -17.35 2.79
N LYS A 348 -20.40 -16.40 2.32
CA LYS A 348 -20.42 -14.99 2.75
C LYS A 348 -21.66 -14.25 2.24
N GLU A 349 -21.97 -14.36 0.95
CA GLU A 349 -23.08 -13.62 0.33
C GLU A 349 -24.44 -14.31 0.54
N HIS A 350 -24.47 -15.64 0.54
CA HIS A 350 -25.70 -16.44 0.45
C HIS A 350 -25.82 -17.53 1.52
N GLY A 351 -24.88 -17.64 2.46
CA GLY A 351 -24.89 -18.67 3.51
C GLY A 351 -26.19 -18.72 4.32
N SER A 352 -26.79 -17.55 4.59
CA SER A 352 -28.06 -17.45 5.32
C SER A 352 -29.26 -18.11 4.61
N LEU A 353 -29.19 -18.31 3.29
CA LEU A 353 -30.25 -18.97 2.51
C LEU A 353 -30.27 -20.49 2.72
N VAL A 354 -29.08 -21.09 2.84
CA VAL A 354 -28.90 -22.54 3.04
C VAL A 354 -28.86 -22.93 4.52
N GLU A 355 -28.59 -21.97 5.41
CA GLU A 355 -28.60 -22.15 6.85
C GLU A 355 -30.00 -22.37 7.46
N LYS A 356 -31.04 -21.73 6.89
CA LYS A 356 -32.38 -21.65 7.49
C LYS A 356 -33.33 -22.80 7.18
N LYS A 357 -32.98 -23.70 6.26
CA LYS A 357 -33.87 -24.76 5.77
C LYS A 357 -33.36 -26.14 6.19
N ASP A 358 -34.17 -26.88 6.95
CA ASP A 358 -33.86 -28.24 7.41
C ASP A 358 -33.48 -29.20 6.27
N GLU A 359 -33.99 -28.98 5.06
CA GLU A 359 -33.69 -29.78 3.86
C GLU A 359 -32.27 -29.60 3.32
N HIS A 360 -31.60 -28.49 3.60
CA HIS A 360 -30.26 -28.15 3.06
C HIS A 360 -29.17 -28.08 4.12
N GLY A 361 -29.52 -28.21 5.40
CA GLY A 361 -28.57 -28.14 6.52
C GLY A 361 -27.44 -29.18 6.43
N GLU A 362 -27.71 -30.36 5.88
CA GLU A 362 -26.69 -31.41 5.72
C GLU A 362 -25.61 -30.99 4.71
N VAL A 363 -26.01 -30.47 3.55
CA VAL A 363 -25.12 -29.99 2.49
C VAL A 363 -24.32 -28.78 2.97
N PHE A 364 -24.97 -27.88 3.71
CA PHE A 364 -24.33 -26.74 4.35
C PHE A 364 -23.20 -27.15 5.31
N LEU A 365 -23.47 -28.09 6.23
CA LEU A 365 -22.45 -28.62 7.14
C LEU A 365 -21.32 -29.34 6.40
N ARG A 366 -21.62 -29.99 5.27
CA ARG A 366 -20.62 -30.61 4.39
C ARG A 366 -19.70 -29.57 3.75
N ALA A 367 -20.23 -28.45 3.25
CA ALA A 367 -19.42 -27.35 2.74
C ALA A 367 -18.48 -26.76 3.81
N LEU A 368 -18.98 -26.53 5.02
CA LEU A 368 -18.14 -26.09 6.15
C LEU A 368 -17.05 -27.12 6.48
N HIS A 369 -17.36 -28.42 6.37
CA HIS A 369 -16.38 -29.46 6.57
C HIS A 369 -15.28 -29.44 5.51
N TYR A 370 -15.60 -29.27 4.21
CA TYR A 370 -14.58 -29.05 3.18
C TYR A 370 -13.72 -27.83 3.49
N LEU A 371 -14.33 -26.73 3.91
CA LEU A 371 -13.58 -25.52 4.24
C LEU A 371 -12.61 -25.75 5.40
N LEU A 372 -12.99 -26.55 6.42
CA LEU A 372 -12.08 -26.96 7.48
C LEU A 372 -10.91 -27.80 6.95
N LEU A 373 -11.18 -28.79 6.09
CA LEU A 373 -10.14 -29.64 5.48
C LEU A 373 -9.18 -28.82 4.60
N ILE A 374 -9.70 -27.85 3.84
CA ILE A 374 -8.90 -26.91 3.03
C ILE A 374 -8.06 -26.00 3.96
N SER A 375 -8.60 -25.60 5.11
CA SER A 375 -7.88 -24.75 6.08
C SER A 375 -6.65 -25.46 6.71
N GLU A 376 -6.51 -26.78 6.56
CA GLU A 376 -5.34 -27.54 6.99
C GLU A 376 -4.21 -27.58 5.94
N VAL A 377 -4.47 -27.15 4.70
CA VAL A 377 -3.48 -27.13 3.61
C VAL A 377 -2.36 -26.14 3.93
N GLU A 378 -1.10 -26.59 3.83
CA GLU A 378 0.09 -25.77 4.13
C GLU A 378 0.43 -24.78 3.00
N GLU A 379 -0.55 -23.99 2.56
CA GLU A 379 -0.43 -22.87 1.61
C GLU A 379 -1.01 -21.60 2.24
N VAL A 380 -0.26 -20.49 2.19
CA VAL A 380 -0.61 -19.25 2.90
C VAL A 380 -1.80 -18.55 2.24
N GLU A 381 -1.83 -18.47 0.91
CA GLU A 381 -2.89 -17.78 0.17
C GLU A 381 -4.25 -18.48 0.32
N ILE A 382 -4.26 -19.82 0.26
CA ILE A 382 -5.48 -20.61 0.50
C ILE A 382 -5.96 -20.42 1.94
N PHE A 383 -5.04 -20.41 2.90
CA PHE A 383 -5.41 -20.21 4.29
C PHE A 383 -5.98 -18.80 4.55
N LYS A 384 -5.45 -17.75 3.91
CA LYS A 384 -6.00 -16.38 3.99
C LYS A 384 -7.45 -16.32 3.48
N ILE A 385 -7.74 -16.96 2.35
CA ILE A 385 -9.10 -17.04 1.77
C ILE A 385 -10.05 -17.66 2.80
N CYS A 386 -9.69 -18.83 3.35
CA CYS A 386 -10.51 -19.49 4.38
C CYS A 386 -10.65 -18.65 5.65
N LEU A 387 -9.56 -18.01 6.08
CA LEU A 387 -9.51 -17.19 7.29
C LEU A 387 -10.41 -15.96 7.18
N GLU A 388 -10.52 -15.34 6.00
CA GLU A 388 -11.45 -14.23 5.77
C GLU A 388 -12.89 -14.64 6.08
N TYR A 389 -13.32 -15.80 5.57
CA TYR A 389 -14.64 -16.35 5.87
C TYR A 389 -14.79 -16.71 7.35
N TRP A 390 -13.81 -17.39 7.95
CA TRP A 390 -13.87 -17.79 9.36
C TRP A 390 -13.93 -16.58 10.30
N ASN A 391 -13.20 -15.51 9.99
CA ASN A 391 -13.25 -14.26 10.73
C ASN A 391 -14.65 -13.64 10.66
N ALA A 392 -15.20 -13.49 9.45
CA ALA A 392 -16.54 -12.95 9.25
C ALA A 392 -17.62 -13.79 9.98
N LEU A 393 -17.60 -15.12 9.83
CA LEU A 393 -18.55 -16.01 10.49
C LEU A 393 -18.47 -15.91 12.02
N THR A 394 -17.25 -15.91 12.58
CA THR A 394 -17.07 -15.88 14.04
C THR A 394 -17.41 -14.51 14.63
N ALA A 395 -17.14 -13.43 13.90
CA ALA A 395 -17.58 -12.07 14.25
C ALA A 395 -19.11 -11.98 14.25
N ASP A 396 -19.78 -12.48 13.22
CA ASP A 396 -21.25 -12.48 13.12
C ASP A 396 -21.88 -13.26 14.29
N LEU A 397 -21.41 -14.48 14.55
CA LEU A 397 -21.90 -15.30 15.66
C LEU A 397 -21.67 -14.64 17.03
N TYR A 398 -20.53 -13.95 17.20
CA TYR A 398 -20.22 -13.22 18.42
C TYR A 398 -21.14 -12.01 18.61
N HIS A 399 -21.42 -11.25 17.54
CA HIS A 399 -22.32 -10.10 17.59
C HIS A 399 -23.78 -10.48 17.87
N GLU A 400 -24.23 -11.66 17.42
CA GLU A 400 -25.57 -12.18 17.74
C GLU A 400 -25.72 -12.61 19.22
N SER A 401 -24.68 -13.17 19.82
CA SER A 401 -24.70 -13.62 21.21
C SER A 401 -23.31 -13.57 21.84
N PRO A 402 -22.92 -12.45 22.46
CA PRO A 402 -21.58 -12.29 23.05
C PRO A 402 -21.37 -13.08 24.35
N VAL A 403 -22.37 -13.83 24.84
CA VAL A 403 -22.35 -14.52 26.13
C VAL A 403 -22.25 -16.04 25.96
N ALA A 404 -21.22 -16.63 26.58
CA ALA A 404 -20.98 -18.07 26.62
C ALA A 404 -22.19 -18.87 27.16
N PRO A 405 -22.46 -20.08 26.65
CA PRO A 405 -23.65 -20.87 26.98
C PRO A 405 -23.82 -21.18 28.48
N GLN A 406 -22.73 -21.25 29.26
CA GLN A 406 -22.78 -21.51 30.70
C GLN A 406 -23.51 -20.41 31.52
N ASN A 407 -23.49 -19.15 31.05
CA ASN A 407 -24.23 -18.06 31.72
C ASN A 407 -25.73 -18.07 31.40
N ARG A 408 -26.18 -18.81 30.38
CA ARG A 408 -27.62 -18.95 30.07
C ARG A 408 -28.34 -19.87 31.07
N MET A 409 -27.62 -20.78 31.73
CA MET A 409 -28.22 -21.74 32.67
C MET A 409 -28.61 -21.10 34.01
N MET A 410 -28.06 -19.93 34.36
CA MET A 410 -28.45 -19.15 35.56
C MET A 410 -29.68 -18.26 35.32
N GLY A 411 -30.02 -17.93 34.07
CA GLY A 411 -31.22 -17.15 33.72
C GLY A 411 -32.53 -17.93 33.79
N PHE A 412 -32.48 -19.26 33.79
CA PHE A 412 -33.68 -20.13 33.80
C PHE A 412 -34.17 -20.53 35.21
N TYR A 413 -33.43 -20.22 36.27
CA TYR A 413 -33.85 -20.51 37.65
C TYR A 413 -34.62 -19.35 38.32
N GLY A 414 -34.90 -18.25 37.59
CA GLY A 414 -35.55 -17.05 38.13
C GLY A 414 -37.08 -16.97 38.05
N GLU A 415 -37.76 -17.84 37.31
CA GLU A 415 -39.23 -17.80 37.16
C GLU A 415 -39.88 -19.16 37.47
N GLN A 416 -39.95 -19.50 38.75
CA GLN A 416 -40.67 -20.69 39.22
C GLN A 416 -42.09 -20.40 39.73
N ASN A 417 -42.72 -19.27 39.34
CA ASN A 417 -44.07 -18.93 39.79
C ASN A 417 -44.96 -18.41 38.64
N GLN A 418 -45.54 -19.34 37.87
CA GLN A 418 -46.94 -19.36 37.42
C GLN A 418 -47.12 -20.41 36.30
N ARG A 419 -47.49 -21.64 36.69
CA ARG A 419 -48.00 -22.64 35.74
C ARG A 419 -49.41 -22.24 35.31
N ASN A 420 -49.54 -21.75 34.08
CA ASN A 420 -50.83 -21.62 33.41
C ASN A 420 -50.99 -22.81 32.43
N PRO A 421 -51.90 -23.78 32.67
CA PRO A 421 -51.92 -25.06 31.96
C PRO A 421 -52.45 -25.03 30.50
N ASN A 422 -52.72 -23.85 29.92
CA ASN A 422 -53.38 -23.72 28.61
C ASN A 422 -52.52 -23.10 27.48
N LYS A 423 -51.18 -23.18 27.54
CA LYS A 423 -50.32 -22.84 26.40
C LYS A 423 -49.55 -24.07 25.89
N PRO A 424 -49.57 -24.38 24.58
CA PRO A 424 -48.71 -25.41 24.02
C PRO A 424 -47.24 -25.01 24.24
N PRO A 425 -46.31 -25.98 24.39
CA PRO A 425 -44.90 -25.67 24.56
C PRO A 425 -44.40 -24.92 23.32
N THR A 426 -43.96 -23.67 23.52
CA THR A 426 -43.23 -22.91 22.52
C THR A 426 -41.95 -23.65 22.19
N PHE A 427 -41.84 -24.16 20.96
CA PHE A 427 -40.60 -24.66 20.39
C PHE A 427 -39.55 -23.55 20.49
N VAL A 428 -38.51 -23.75 21.31
CA VAL A 428 -37.34 -22.88 21.34
C VAL A 428 -36.51 -23.25 20.13
N THR A 429 -36.48 -22.39 19.11
CA THR A 429 -35.60 -22.56 17.95
C THR A 429 -34.15 -22.66 18.44
N PRO A 430 -33.36 -23.67 17.99
CA PRO A 430 -31.94 -23.76 18.31
C PRO A 430 -31.25 -22.44 17.99
N SER A 431 -30.44 -21.90 18.91
CA SER A 431 -29.67 -20.69 18.59
C SER A 431 -28.71 -21.01 17.44
N ARG A 432 -28.56 -20.13 16.45
CA ARG A 432 -27.67 -20.25 15.28
C ARG A 432 -26.32 -20.93 15.62
N MET A 433 -25.71 -20.55 16.74
CA MET A 433 -24.48 -21.13 17.33
C MET A 433 -24.49 -22.68 17.48
N GLN A 434 -25.62 -23.29 17.85
CA GLN A 434 -25.73 -24.74 18.06
C GLN A 434 -25.50 -25.52 16.76
N ILE A 435 -25.85 -24.94 15.61
CA ILE A 435 -25.63 -25.54 14.29
C ILE A 435 -24.13 -25.66 14.00
N TYR A 436 -23.35 -24.64 14.39
CA TYR A 436 -21.91 -24.59 14.11
C TYR A 436 -21.03 -25.26 15.17
N GLN A 437 -21.57 -25.66 16.32
CA GLN A 437 -20.76 -26.17 17.44
C GLN A 437 -19.70 -27.22 17.02
N PRO A 438 -20.03 -28.27 16.23
CA PRO A 438 -19.04 -29.26 15.81
C PRO A 438 -17.94 -28.70 14.90
N VAL A 439 -18.26 -27.65 14.14
CA VAL A 439 -17.33 -26.95 13.24
C VAL A 439 -16.42 -26.02 14.03
N LEU A 440 -16.97 -25.27 15.01
CA LEU A 440 -16.22 -24.30 15.81
C LEU A 440 -15.11 -24.96 16.64
N THR A 441 -15.36 -26.13 17.23
CA THR A 441 -14.32 -26.87 17.99
C THR A 441 -13.15 -27.29 17.08
N LYS A 442 -13.45 -27.80 15.88
CA LYS A 442 -12.40 -28.13 14.89
C LYS A 442 -11.66 -26.87 14.41
N LEU A 443 -12.38 -25.78 14.19
CA LEU A 443 -11.80 -24.50 13.79
C LEU A 443 -10.83 -23.97 14.86
N ARG A 444 -11.20 -24.02 16.15
CA ARG A 444 -10.29 -23.67 17.26
C ARG A 444 -9.01 -24.49 17.20
N TYR A 445 -9.14 -25.80 17.01
CA TYR A 445 -7.99 -26.70 16.88
C TYR A 445 -7.07 -26.31 15.71
N THR A 446 -7.63 -26.02 14.52
CA THR A 446 -6.86 -25.57 13.35
C THR A 446 -6.20 -24.20 13.58
N MET A 447 -6.93 -23.23 14.15
CA MET A 447 -6.42 -21.89 14.45
C MET A 447 -5.25 -21.93 15.44
N ILE A 448 -5.33 -22.77 16.48
CA ILE A 448 -4.26 -22.97 17.45
C ILE A 448 -3.06 -23.67 16.79
N GLY A 449 -3.31 -24.73 16.00
CA GLY A 449 -2.24 -25.49 15.34
C GLY A 449 -1.48 -24.72 14.26
N ARG A 450 -2.11 -23.72 13.64
CA ARG A 450 -1.56 -22.93 12.53
C ARG A 450 -1.25 -21.48 12.88
N MET A 451 -1.31 -21.10 14.16
CA MET A 451 -1.12 -19.71 14.57
C MET A 451 0.14 -19.12 13.94
N ALA A 452 -0.01 -17.99 13.24
CA ALA A 452 1.11 -17.30 12.63
C ALA A 452 2.03 -16.68 13.69
N LYS A 453 3.28 -16.46 13.30
CA LYS A 453 4.31 -15.88 14.17
C LYS A 453 3.93 -14.43 14.55
N PRO A 454 3.87 -14.09 15.85
CA PRO A 454 3.69 -12.72 16.30
C PRO A 454 4.95 -11.88 16.10
N GLU A 455 4.80 -10.56 15.96
CA GLU A 455 5.92 -9.65 15.64
C GLU A 455 6.99 -9.59 16.75
N GLU A 456 6.68 -10.11 17.93
CA GLU A 456 7.51 -9.95 19.13
C GLU A 456 8.41 -11.14 19.41
N VAL A 457 8.25 -12.23 18.64
CA VAL A 457 9.11 -13.41 18.72
C VAL A 457 10.27 -13.23 17.74
N LEU A 458 11.45 -12.93 18.28
CA LEU A 458 12.67 -12.71 17.49
C LEU A 458 13.48 -13.98 17.24
N VAL A 459 13.28 -15.01 18.05
CA VAL A 459 14.04 -16.27 17.99
C VAL A 459 13.22 -17.28 17.19
N VAL A 460 13.74 -17.71 16.04
CA VAL A 460 13.08 -18.65 15.13
C VAL A 460 14.04 -19.70 14.60
N GLU A 461 13.48 -20.81 14.15
CA GLU A 461 14.20 -21.82 13.38
C GLU A 461 14.30 -21.35 11.91
N ASN A 462 15.51 -21.28 11.36
CA ASN A 462 15.71 -20.99 9.94
C ASN A 462 15.48 -22.24 9.07
N GLU A 463 15.56 -22.10 7.75
CA GLU A 463 15.41 -23.22 6.79
C GLU A 463 16.45 -24.34 6.98
N GLN A 464 17.56 -24.06 7.66
CA GLN A 464 18.63 -25.01 7.97
C GLN A 464 18.42 -25.74 9.30
N GLY A 465 17.34 -25.42 10.03
CA GLY A 465 17.04 -25.99 11.35
C GLY A 465 17.84 -25.37 12.50
N GLU A 466 18.47 -24.21 12.28
CA GLU A 466 19.23 -23.49 13.29
C GLU A 466 18.36 -22.40 13.96
N VAL A 467 18.54 -22.23 15.26
CA VAL A 467 17.83 -21.20 16.03
C VAL A 467 18.54 -19.85 15.87
N VAL A 468 17.96 -18.96 15.09
CA VAL A 468 18.52 -17.65 14.73
C VAL A 468 17.62 -16.49 15.18
N ARG A 469 18.20 -15.29 15.17
CA ARG A 469 17.50 -14.03 15.40
C ARG A 469 16.97 -13.45 14.08
N GLU A 470 15.67 -13.17 14.02
CA GLU A 470 15.00 -12.55 12.87
C GLU A 470 14.34 -11.22 13.25
N PHE A 471 14.58 -10.16 12.47
CA PHE A 471 14.07 -8.81 12.67
C PHE A 471 13.09 -8.31 11.60
N MET A 472 12.96 -9.03 10.49
CA MET A 472 12.19 -8.54 9.36
C MET A 472 10.71 -8.55 9.71
N LYS A 473 10.06 -7.39 9.56
CA LYS A 473 8.62 -7.23 9.69
C LYS A 473 8.00 -7.45 8.31
N ASP A 474 7.70 -8.69 7.97
CA ASP A 474 6.85 -8.96 6.82
C ASP A 474 5.41 -8.51 7.16
N THR A 475 4.98 -7.43 6.52
CA THR A 475 3.66 -6.82 6.74
C THR A 475 2.52 -7.79 6.50
N ASP A 476 2.69 -8.71 5.55
CA ASP A 476 1.67 -9.68 5.19
C ASP A 476 1.53 -10.77 6.28
N SER A 477 2.66 -11.29 6.78
CA SER A 477 2.68 -12.19 7.93
C SER A 477 2.07 -11.57 9.20
N ILE A 478 2.28 -10.27 9.44
CA ILE A 478 1.71 -9.54 10.58
C ILE A 478 0.20 -9.40 10.42
N GLN A 479 -0.28 -9.11 9.21
CA GLN A 479 -1.72 -9.02 8.96
C GLN A 479 -2.40 -10.38 9.11
N LEU A 480 -1.75 -11.45 8.65
CA LEU A 480 -2.22 -12.81 8.87
C LEU A 480 -2.35 -13.12 10.37
N TYR A 481 -1.32 -12.84 11.17
CA TYR A 481 -1.37 -13.00 12.63
C TYR A 481 -2.52 -12.20 13.27
N LYS A 482 -2.72 -10.94 12.86
CA LYS A 482 -3.83 -10.10 13.38
C LYS A 482 -5.20 -10.73 13.09
N ASN A 483 -5.43 -11.18 11.86
CA ASN A 483 -6.69 -11.81 11.47
C ASN A 483 -6.92 -13.13 12.23
N MET A 484 -5.87 -13.97 12.36
CA MET A 484 -5.95 -15.22 13.13
C MET A 484 -6.24 -14.98 14.61
N ARG A 485 -5.57 -13.99 15.20
CA ARG A 485 -5.78 -13.57 16.59
C ARG A 485 -7.21 -13.12 16.80
N GLU A 486 -7.75 -12.27 15.92
CA GLU A 486 -9.13 -11.80 16.03
C GLU A 486 -10.12 -12.96 15.95
N THR A 487 -9.99 -13.85 14.96
CA THR A 487 -10.84 -15.04 14.83
C THR A 487 -10.78 -15.92 16.08
N LEU A 488 -9.58 -16.18 16.61
CA LEU A 488 -9.41 -17.00 17.82
C LEU A 488 -9.98 -16.31 19.07
N VAL A 489 -9.92 -14.98 19.16
CA VAL A 489 -10.54 -14.21 20.23
C VAL A 489 -12.07 -14.33 20.17
N TYR A 490 -12.70 -14.21 18.99
CA TYR A 490 -14.15 -14.45 18.86
C TYR A 490 -14.52 -15.87 19.26
N LEU A 491 -13.77 -16.87 18.79
CA LEU A 491 -13.97 -18.27 19.16
C LEU A 491 -13.84 -18.51 20.67
N THR A 492 -12.92 -17.81 21.33
CA THR A 492 -12.72 -17.90 22.78
C THR A 492 -13.90 -17.31 23.53
N HIS A 493 -14.47 -16.19 23.09
CA HIS A 493 -15.66 -15.63 23.72
C HIS A 493 -16.90 -16.51 23.53
N LEU A 494 -17.04 -17.16 22.37
CA LEU A 494 -18.15 -18.08 22.09
C LEU A 494 -18.10 -19.31 23.00
N ASP A 495 -16.91 -19.88 23.24
CA ASP A 495 -16.69 -20.97 24.20
C ASP A 495 -15.23 -20.98 24.69
N TYR A 496 -15.00 -20.38 25.86
CA TYR A 496 -13.65 -20.29 26.43
C TYR A 496 -13.21 -21.62 27.06
N ALA A 497 -14.16 -22.44 27.51
CA ALA A 497 -13.88 -23.74 28.14
C ALA A 497 -13.34 -24.73 27.10
N ASP A 498 -13.94 -24.77 25.90
CA ASP A 498 -13.43 -25.56 24.78
C ASP A 498 -12.03 -25.08 24.35
N THR A 499 -11.82 -23.75 24.32
CA THR A 499 -10.50 -23.18 23.99
C THR A 499 -9.44 -23.55 25.04
N GLU A 500 -9.75 -23.41 26.34
CA GLU A 500 -8.87 -23.80 27.46
C GLU A 500 -8.55 -25.29 27.42
N GLN A 501 -9.55 -26.14 27.14
CA GLN A 501 -9.37 -27.59 27.03
C GLN A 501 -8.39 -27.94 25.91
N ILE A 502 -8.59 -27.42 24.69
CA ILE A 502 -7.73 -27.70 23.54
C ILE A 502 -6.29 -27.23 23.79
N MET A 503 -6.11 -26.02 24.32
CA MET A 503 -4.77 -25.50 24.63
C MET A 503 -4.08 -26.32 25.73
N THR A 504 -4.81 -26.74 26.76
CA THR A 504 -4.27 -27.55 27.85
C THR A 504 -3.88 -28.95 27.39
N GLU A 505 -4.71 -29.59 26.55
CA GLU A 505 -4.40 -30.90 25.96
C GLU A 505 -3.14 -30.83 25.08
N LYS A 506 -3.05 -29.83 24.20
CA LYS A 506 -1.86 -29.61 23.37
C LYS A 506 -0.61 -29.33 24.21
N LEU A 507 -0.72 -28.56 25.29
CA LEU A 507 0.41 -28.31 26.19
C LEU A 507 0.85 -29.60 26.90
N HIS A 508 -0.10 -30.41 27.35
CA HIS A 508 0.19 -31.71 27.95
C HIS A 508 0.94 -32.63 26.98
N ASN A 509 0.55 -32.65 25.70
CA ASN A 509 1.23 -33.39 24.63
C ASN A 509 2.66 -32.88 24.35
N GLN A 510 2.94 -31.59 24.58
CA GLN A 510 4.31 -31.06 24.53
C GLN A 510 5.15 -31.54 25.72
N VAL A 511 4.57 -31.57 26.92
CA VAL A 511 5.26 -31.95 28.17
C VAL A 511 5.55 -33.44 28.25
N ASN A 512 4.57 -34.29 27.90
CA ASN A 512 4.75 -35.74 27.88
C ASN A 512 5.61 -36.24 26.71
N GLY A 513 5.82 -35.38 25.70
CA GLY A 513 6.69 -35.64 24.55
C GLY A 513 6.01 -36.29 23.34
N SER A 514 4.70 -36.52 23.35
CA SER A 514 3.97 -37.14 22.22
C SER A 514 3.99 -36.27 20.96
N GLU A 515 3.86 -34.96 21.10
CA GLU A 515 3.81 -34.00 19.99
C GLU A 515 4.93 -32.96 20.05
N TRP A 516 5.99 -33.22 20.82
CA TRP A 516 7.09 -32.28 21.04
C TRP A 516 7.79 -31.91 19.72
N SER A 517 7.69 -30.63 19.35
CA SER A 517 8.52 -30.01 18.31
C SER A 517 8.59 -28.50 18.56
N TRP A 518 9.63 -27.84 18.06
CA TRP A 518 9.77 -26.39 18.18
C TRP A 518 8.59 -25.67 17.51
N LYS A 519 8.21 -26.11 16.31
CA LYS A 519 7.04 -25.60 15.57
C LYS A 519 5.75 -25.71 16.40
N ASN A 520 5.44 -26.87 16.97
CA ASN A 520 4.19 -27.08 17.70
C ASN A 520 4.15 -26.31 19.03
N LEU A 521 5.26 -26.24 19.77
CA LEU A 521 5.34 -25.44 20.99
C LEU A 521 5.17 -23.95 20.67
N ASN A 522 5.83 -23.47 19.62
CA ASN A 522 5.76 -22.10 19.16
C ASN A 522 4.31 -21.72 18.80
N THR A 523 3.66 -22.44 17.89
CA THR A 523 2.28 -22.12 17.46
C THR A 523 1.30 -22.17 18.63
N LEU A 524 1.45 -23.15 19.54
CA LEU A 524 0.66 -23.22 20.76
C LEU A 524 0.84 -21.98 21.65
N CYS A 525 2.08 -21.59 21.95
CA CYS A 525 2.37 -20.45 22.82
C CYS A 525 1.98 -19.12 22.17
N TRP A 526 2.12 -19.01 20.84
CA TRP A 526 1.63 -17.87 20.06
C TRP A 526 0.12 -17.73 20.18
N ALA A 527 -0.61 -18.84 20.08
CA ALA A 527 -2.05 -18.88 20.26
C ALA A 527 -2.47 -18.52 21.69
N ILE A 528 -1.80 -19.10 22.70
CA ILE A 528 -2.00 -18.76 24.11
C ILE A 528 -1.81 -17.26 24.34
N GLY A 529 -0.73 -16.64 23.84
CA GLY A 529 -0.52 -15.21 23.99
C GLY A 529 -1.54 -14.35 23.24
N SER A 530 -2.04 -14.83 22.09
CA SER A 530 -2.96 -14.07 21.22
C SER A 530 -4.34 -13.83 21.84
N ILE A 531 -4.81 -14.74 22.69
CA ILE A 531 -6.13 -14.67 23.36
C ILE A 531 -6.12 -13.85 24.67
N SER A 532 -5.03 -13.16 24.97
CA SER A 532 -4.93 -12.32 26.17
C SER A 532 -6.09 -11.32 26.27
N GLY A 533 -6.77 -11.33 27.42
CA GLY A 533 -7.95 -10.50 27.68
C GLY A 533 -9.29 -11.07 27.20
N ALA A 534 -9.33 -12.20 26.50
CA ALA A 534 -10.58 -12.83 26.04
C ALA A 534 -11.28 -13.66 27.14
N MET A 535 -10.59 -13.97 28.23
CA MET A 535 -11.14 -14.69 29.39
C MET A 535 -11.45 -13.73 30.55
N HIS A 536 -12.35 -14.15 31.44
CA HIS A 536 -12.53 -13.47 32.73
C HIS A 536 -11.26 -13.60 33.59
N GLU A 537 -11.04 -12.66 34.51
CA GLU A 537 -9.79 -12.58 35.27
C GLU A 537 -9.52 -13.83 36.13
N GLU A 538 -10.55 -14.45 36.69
CA GLU A 538 -10.40 -15.67 37.50
C GLU A 538 -10.04 -16.91 36.65
N ASP A 539 -10.69 -17.08 35.49
CA ASP A 539 -10.40 -18.16 34.55
C ASP A 539 -9.01 -17.98 33.92
N GLU A 540 -8.69 -16.76 33.48
CA GLU A 540 -7.37 -16.40 32.94
C GLU A 540 -6.27 -16.71 33.97
N LYS A 541 -6.50 -16.37 35.24
CA LYS A 541 -5.56 -16.69 36.32
C LYS A 541 -5.35 -18.19 36.48
N ARG A 542 -6.43 -18.99 36.52
CA ARG A 542 -6.32 -20.45 36.65
C ARG A 542 -5.53 -21.04 35.47
N PHE A 543 -5.88 -20.62 34.26
CA PHE A 543 -5.25 -21.07 33.03
C PHE A 543 -3.76 -20.72 32.99
N LEU A 544 -3.40 -19.47 33.25
CA LEU A 544 -2.00 -19.01 33.19
C LEU A 544 -1.10 -19.64 34.24
N VAL A 545 -1.62 -19.90 35.45
CA VAL A 545 -0.84 -20.59 36.49
C VAL A 545 -0.44 -21.99 36.00
N THR A 546 -1.36 -22.72 35.35
CA THR A 546 -1.08 -24.03 34.75
C THR A 546 -0.07 -23.91 33.62
N VAL A 547 -0.33 -23.02 32.64
CA VAL A 547 0.54 -22.84 31.47
C VAL A 547 1.97 -22.52 31.87
N ILE A 548 2.18 -21.53 32.74
CA ILE A 548 3.53 -21.08 33.05
C ILE A 548 4.26 -22.10 33.93
N LYS A 549 3.56 -22.80 34.83
CA LYS A 549 4.16 -23.87 35.62
C LYS A 549 4.65 -25.01 34.73
N ASP A 550 3.85 -25.40 33.75
CA ASP A 550 4.20 -26.48 32.82
C ASP A 550 5.31 -26.07 31.85
N LEU A 551 5.31 -24.84 31.34
CA LEU A 551 6.41 -24.31 30.51
C LEU A 551 7.73 -24.19 31.29
N LEU A 552 7.69 -23.74 32.56
CA LEU A 552 8.88 -23.71 33.41
C LEU A 552 9.40 -25.13 33.69
N GLY A 553 8.50 -26.07 34.00
CA GLY A 553 8.85 -27.49 34.17
C GLY A 553 9.46 -28.08 32.89
N LEU A 554 8.92 -27.74 31.72
CA LEU A 554 9.44 -28.15 30.42
C LEU A 554 10.84 -27.57 30.16
N CYS A 555 11.08 -26.31 30.55
CA CYS A 555 12.38 -25.65 30.45
C CYS A 555 13.46 -26.32 31.32
N GLU A 556 13.07 -26.86 32.48
CA GLU A 556 13.96 -27.63 33.36
C GLU A 556 14.19 -29.06 32.83
N GLN A 557 13.16 -29.68 32.27
CA GLN A 557 13.21 -31.04 31.74
C GLN A 557 14.06 -31.15 30.46
N LYS A 558 13.91 -30.21 29.52
CA LYS A 558 14.59 -30.25 28.22
C LYS A 558 16.03 -29.75 28.33
N ARG A 559 16.96 -30.49 27.73
CA ARG A 559 18.40 -30.17 27.68
C ARG A 559 18.78 -29.58 26.32
N GLY A 560 19.91 -28.88 26.27
CA GLY A 560 20.41 -28.21 25.06
C GLY A 560 20.06 -26.72 25.04
N LYS A 561 20.97 -25.90 24.50
CA LYS A 561 20.80 -24.43 24.46
C LYS A 561 19.61 -24.04 23.59
N ASP A 562 19.48 -24.65 22.41
CA ASP A 562 18.41 -24.35 21.45
C ASP A 562 17.02 -24.65 22.01
N ASN A 563 16.85 -25.83 22.63
CA ASN A 563 15.59 -26.18 23.32
C ASN A 563 15.25 -25.16 24.41
N LYS A 564 16.24 -24.76 25.22
CA LYS A 564 16.03 -23.77 26.28
C LYS A 564 15.72 -22.39 25.72
N ALA A 565 16.37 -21.99 24.63
CA ALA A 565 16.12 -20.71 23.96
C ALA A 565 14.68 -20.65 23.41
N ILE A 566 14.20 -21.71 22.76
CA ILE A 566 12.82 -21.80 22.25
C ILE A 566 11.80 -21.79 23.39
N ILE A 567 12.02 -22.55 24.46
CA ILE A 567 11.08 -22.57 25.61
C ILE A 567 11.08 -21.22 26.34
N ALA A 568 12.27 -20.64 26.60
CA ALA A 568 12.39 -19.32 27.21
C ALA A 568 11.72 -18.24 26.35
N SER A 569 11.89 -18.30 25.04
CA SER A 569 11.24 -17.42 24.07
C SER A 569 9.72 -17.45 24.22
N ASN A 570 9.14 -18.65 24.24
CA ASN A 570 7.70 -18.83 24.42
C ASN A 570 7.20 -18.37 25.79
N ILE A 571 7.93 -18.65 26.87
CA ILE A 571 7.60 -18.15 28.21
C ILE A 571 7.59 -16.62 28.21
N MET A 572 8.64 -15.98 27.68
CA MET A 572 8.79 -14.53 27.62
C MET A 572 7.68 -13.87 26.81
N TYR A 573 7.33 -14.45 25.64
CA TYR A 573 6.20 -13.97 24.85
C TYR A 573 4.89 -14.08 25.64
N VAL A 574 4.55 -15.25 26.19
CA VAL A 574 3.30 -15.46 26.95
C VAL A 574 3.22 -14.47 28.11
N VAL A 575 4.21 -14.40 29.00
CA VAL A 575 4.15 -13.47 30.15
C VAL A 575 4.07 -12.01 29.71
N GLY A 576 4.72 -11.64 28.60
CA GLY A 576 4.65 -10.30 28.02
C GLY A 576 3.25 -9.92 27.52
N GLN A 577 2.43 -10.89 27.11
CA GLN A 577 1.06 -10.65 26.64
C GLN A 577 0.04 -10.52 27.77
N TYR A 578 0.33 -10.94 29.01
CA TYR A 578 -0.64 -10.97 30.13
C TYR A 578 -0.34 -9.98 31.27
N PRO A 579 -0.32 -8.66 31.00
CA PRO A 579 -0.03 -7.67 32.04
C PRO A 579 -1.13 -7.57 33.11
N ARG A 580 -2.39 -7.94 32.81
CA ARG A 580 -3.47 -7.98 33.81
C ARG A 580 -3.12 -8.94 34.95
N PHE A 581 -2.77 -10.18 34.60
CA PHE A 581 -2.31 -11.20 35.54
C PHE A 581 -1.09 -10.75 36.35
N LEU A 582 -0.08 -10.17 35.68
CA LEU A 582 1.14 -9.71 36.36
C LEU A 582 0.86 -8.60 37.39
N ARG A 583 -0.08 -7.68 37.10
CA ARG A 583 -0.49 -6.63 38.05
C ARG A 583 -1.20 -7.19 39.29
N ALA A 584 -2.02 -8.22 39.13
CA ALA A 584 -2.70 -8.86 40.25
C ALA A 584 -1.76 -9.72 41.13
N HIS A 585 -0.60 -10.12 40.61
CA HIS A 585 0.28 -11.09 41.27
C HIS A 585 1.73 -10.60 41.39
N TRP A 586 1.99 -9.70 42.35
CA TRP A 586 3.32 -9.10 42.57
C TRP A 586 4.47 -10.11 42.66
N LYS A 587 4.34 -11.17 43.46
CA LYS A 587 5.40 -12.18 43.60
C LYS A 587 5.77 -12.80 42.25
N PHE A 588 4.78 -13.01 41.40
CA PHE A 588 4.98 -13.56 40.07
C PHE A 588 5.67 -12.54 39.15
N LEU A 589 5.19 -11.29 39.15
CA LEU A 589 5.84 -10.20 38.41
C LEU A 589 7.31 -10.05 38.81
N LYS A 590 7.64 -10.02 40.10
CA LYS A 590 9.02 -9.93 40.59
C LYS A 590 9.88 -11.12 40.13
N THR A 591 9.35 -12.35 40.22
CA THR A 591 10.05 -13.55 39.75
C THR A 591 10.32 -13.51 38.24
N VAL A 592 9.33 -13.13 37.44
CA VAL A 592 9.49 -12.99 35.98
C VAL A 592 10.54 -11.94 35.64
N VAL A 593 10.50 -10.76 36.27
CA VAL A 593 11.49 -9.71 36.00
C VAL A 593 12.91 -10.16 36.37
N ASN A 594 13.10 -10.81 37.50
CA ASN A 594 14.40 -11.36 37.86
C ASN A 594 14.87 -12.42 36.84
N LYS A 595 13.96 -13.24 36.33
CA LYS A 595 14.29 -14.23 35.30
C LYS A 595 14.67 -13.57 33.96
N LEU A 596 14.04 -12.45 33.61
CA LEU A 596 14.45 -11.65 32.45
C LEU A 596 15.86 -11.09 32.63
N PHE A 597 16.22 -10.63 33.84
CA PHE A 597 17.59 -10.22 34.12
C PHE A 597 18.59 -11.38 34.00
N GLU A 598 18.22 -12.60 34.43
CA GLU A 598 19.06 -13.78 34.16
C GLU A 598 19.21 -14.05 32.65
N PHE A 599 18.14 -13.93 31.86
CA PHE A 599 18.20 -14.13 30.40
C PHE A 599 18.98 -13.02 29.67
N MET A 600 19.16 -11.84 30.27
CA MET A 600 20.05 -10.80 29.76
C MET A 600 21.54 -11.23 29.80
N HIS A 601 21.88 -12.26 30.56
CA HIS A 601 23.22 -12.86 30.61
C HIS A 601 23.38 -14.12 29.73
N GLU A 602 22.31 -14.57 29.05
CA GLU A 602 22.39 -15.75 28.18
C GLU A 602 23.08 -15.40 26.86
N THR A 603 24.03 -16.24 26.44
CA THR A 603 24.86 -15.96 25.26
C THR A 603 24.22 -16.44 23.95
N HIS A 604 23.04 -17.05 24.00
CA HIS A 604 22.34 -17.53 22.80
C HIS A 604 21.74 -16.36 22.02
N ASP A 605 21.95 -16.36 20.70
CA ASP A 605 21.47 -15.30 19.82
C ASP A 605 19.95 -15.10 19.94
N GLY A 606 19.54 -13.83 20.07
CA GLY A 606 18.15 -13.40 20.18
C GLY A 606 17.51 -13.53 21.58
N VAL A 607 18.08 -14.29 22.51
CA VAL A 607 17.50 -14.44 23.87
C VAL A 607 17.59 -13.14 24.66
N GLN A 608 18.76 -12.48 24.66
CA GLN A 608 18.95 -11.18 25.33
C GLN A 608 18.01 -10.11 24.80
N ASP A 609 17.76 -10.11 23.48
CA ASP A 609 16.87 -9.15 22.83
C ASP A 609 15.42 -9.38 23.24
N MET A 610 14.98 -10.63 23.25
CA MET A 610 13.65 -10.97 23.71
C MET A 610 13.46 -10.70 25.20
N ALA A 611 14.52 -10.86 26.01
CA ALA A 611 14.50 -10.48 27.41
C ALA A 611 14.31 -8.96 27.58
N CYS A 612 15.04 -8.15 26.81
CA CYS A 612 14.91 -6.69 26.81
C CYS A 612 13.53 -6.23 26.28
N ASP A 613 13.03 -6.83 25.21
CA ASP A 613 11.75 -6.50 24.59
C ASP A 613 10.56 -6.91 25.46
N THR A 614 10.65 -8.05 26.13
CA THR A 614 9.67 -8.47 27.14
C THR A 614 9.74 -7.55 28.36
N PHE A 615 10.95 -7.19 28.82
CA PHE A 615 11.13 -6.30 29.97
C PHE A 615 10.52 -4.91 29.73
N ILE A 616 10.75 -4.29 28.57
CA ILE A 616 10.16 -2.98 28.23
C ILE A 616 8.63 -3.04 28.15
N LYS A 617 8.03 -4.11 27.62
CA LYS A 617 6.57 -4.28 27.62
C LYS A 617 6.01 -4.37 29.03
N ILE A 618 6.62 -5.21 29.88
CA ILE A 618 6.21 -5.34 31.28
C ILE A 618 6.36 -3.99 31.99
N ALA A 619 7.47 -3.29 31.78
CA ALA A 619 7.70 -1.97 32.35
C ALA A 619 6.60 -0.99 31.91
N GLN A 620 6.26 -0.90 30.63
CA GLN A 620 5.20 -0.03 30.13
C GLN A 620 3.83 -0.33 30.75
N LYS A 621 3.44 -1.61 30.82
CA LYS A 621 2.10 -2.03 31.26
C LYS A 621 1.97 -2.10 32.78
N CYS A 622 3.06 -2.35 33.50
CA CYS A 622 3.08 -2.54 34.96
C CYS A 622 3.83 -1.43 35.73
N ARG A 623 4.32 -0.37 35.07
CA ARG A 623 5.14 0.74 35.62
C ARG A 623 4.83 1.18 37.05
N ARG A 624 3.56 1.32 37.43
CA ARG A 624 3.13 1.75 38.77
C ARG A 624 3.56 0.79 39.88
N HIS A 625 3.62 -0.51 39.61
CA HIS A 625 3.98 -1.52 40.62
C HIS A 625 5.45 -1.44 41.01
N PHE A 626 6.31 -0.91 40.14
CA PHE A 626 7.74 -0.76 40.39
C PHE A 626 8.07 0.41 41.32
N VAL A 627 7.24 1.47 41.32
CA VAL A 627 7.46 2.69 42.13
C VAL A 627 6.72 2.69 43.46
N GLN A 628 5.69 1.86 43.60
CA GLN A 628 4.96 1.67 44.86
C GLN A 628 5.61 0.57 45.71
N VAL A 629 5.56 0.70 47.04
CA VAL A 629 5.96 -0.37 47.96
C VAL A 629 4.91 -1.48 47.90
N GLN A 630 5.36 -2.70 47.58
CA GLN A 630 4.48 -3.86 47.41
C GLN A 630 4.34 -4.66 48.70
N VAL A 631 3.27 -5.45 48.82
CA VAL A 631 3.00 -6.24 50.03
C VAL A 631 4.12 -7.26 50.24
N GLY A 632 4.79 -7.19 51.40
CA GLY A 632 5.92 -8.05 51.75
C GLY A 632 7.30 -7.51 51.34
N GLU A 633 7.36 -6.29 50.79
CA GLU A 633 8.61 -5.61 50.43
C GLU A 633 8.85 -4.39 51.33
N VAL A 634 10.12 -4.06 51.57
CA VAL A 634 10.50 -2.90 52.43
C VAL A 634 10.69 -1.60 51.65
N MET A 635 10.92 -1.70 50.33
CA MET A 635 11.15 -0.56 49.46
C MET A 635 10.57 -0.83 48.05
N PRO A 636 10.34 0.22 47.25
CA PRO A 636 9.93 0.05 45.86
C PRO A 636 11.00 -0.66 45.04
N PHE A 637 10.59 -1.61 44.20
CA PHE A 637 11.52 -2.45 43.43
C PHE A 637 12.37 -1.64 42.43
N ILE A 638 11.89 -0.47 41.99
CA ILE A 638 12.71 0.43 41.16
C ILE A 638 14.04 0.80 41.84
N LYS A 639 14.07 0.94 43.18
CA LYS A 639 15.31 1.26 43.90
C LYS A 639 16.33 0.13 43.81
N ASP A 640 15.86 -1.12 43.87
CA ASP A 640 16.73 -2.30 43.70
C ASP A 640 17.31 -2.33 42.29
N ILE A 641 16.47 -2.13 41.27
CA ILE A 641 16.90 -2.09 39.87
C ILE A 641 17.95 -1.00 39.66
N LEU A 642 17.70 0.23 40.14
CA LEU A 642 18.64 1.35 40.00
C LEU A 642 19.98 1.11 40.71
N ASN A 643 19.99 0.35 41.82
CA ASN A 643 21.22 -0.02 42.53
C ASN A 643 22.04 -1.09 41.80
N THR A 644 21.40 -1.94 41.00
CA THR A 644 22.03 -3.09 40.35
C THR A 644 22.14 -2.97 38.84
N ILE A 645 21.82 -1.81 38.23
CA ILE A 645 21.89 -1.58 36.78
C ILE A 645 23.18 -2.12 36.18
N ASN A 646 24.34 -1.76 36.76
CA ASN A 646 25.65 -2.17 36.23
C ASN A 646 25.79 -3.70 36.15
N ASN A 647 25.24 -4.43 37.12
CA ASN A 647 25.28 -5.89 37.13
C ASN A 647 24.31 -6.48 36.11
N ILE A 648 23.14 -5.85 35.89
CA ILE A 648 22.12 -6.36 34.95
C ILE A 648 22.57 -6.18 33.49
N ILE A 649 23.22 -5.05 33.16
CA ILE A 649 23.50 -4.69 31.77
C ILE A 649 24.90 -5.07 31.28
N CYS A 650 25.74 -5.70 32.10
CA CYS A 650 27.18 -5.87 31.79
C CYS A 650 27.46 -6.71 30.53
N ASP A 651 26.59 -7.68 30.22
CA ASP A 651 26.73 -8.57 29.06
C ASP A 651 25.85 -8.12 27.87
N LEU A 652 25.12 -7.01 28.02
CA LEU A 652 24.23 -6.49 26.99
C LEU A 652 24.99 -5.65 25.97
N GLN A 653 24.58 -5.78 24.71
CA GLN A 653 25.02 -4.91 23.63
C GLN A 653 24.39 -3.52 23.77
N TYR A 654 25.03 -2.48 23.21
CA TYR A 654 24.55 -1.10 23.31
C TYR A 654 23.07 -0.93 22.95
N GLN A 655 22.57 -1.60 21.90
CA GLN A 655 21.16 -1.51 21.52
C GLN A 655 20.21 -2.08 22.58
N GLN A 656 20.59 -3.16 23.26
CA GLN A 656 19.84 -3.77 24.34
C GLN A 656 19.88 -2.89 25.59
N VAL A 657 21.04 -2.29 25.89
CA VAL A 657 21.18 -1.27 26.95
C VAL A 657 20.22 -0.11 26.71
N HIS A 658 20.14 0.40 25.47
CA HIS A 658 19.21 1.46 25.09
C HIS A 658 17.73 1.08 25.37
N THR A 659 17.33 -0.16 25.04
CA THR A 659 15.98 -0.67 25.33
C THR A 659 15.74 -0.82 26.84
N PHE A 660 16.72 -1.31 27.59
CA PHE A 660 16.66 -1.43 29.04
C PHE A 660 16.46 -0.06 29.70
N TYR A 661 17.22 0.95 29.29
CA TYR A 661 17.05 2.31 29.81
C TYR A 661 15.67 2.86 29.45
N GLU A 662 15.14 2.62 28.24
CA GLU A 662 13.76 3.00 27.89
C GLU A 662 12.74 2.35 28.85
N ALA A 663 12.90 1.06 29.17
CA ALA A 663 12.03 0.33 30.10
C ALA A 663 12.02 0.96 31.49
N VAL A 664 13.21 1.17 32.07
CA VAL A 664 13.36 1.79 33.40
C VAL A 664 12.79 3.22 33.41
N GLY A 665 12.95 3.96 32.31
CA GLY A 665 12.37 5.29 32.15
C GLY A 665 10.84 5.31 32.28
N TYR A 666 10.12 4.29 31.77
CA TYR A 666 8.66 4.22 31.94
C TYR A 666 8.25 3.98 33.41
N MET A 667 9.08 3.28 34.18
CA MET A 667 8.88 3.07 35.61
C MET A 667 9.09 4.38 36.36
N VAL A 668 10.23 5.05 36.15
CA VAL A 668 10.54 6.34 36.77
C VAL A 668 9.47 7.39 36.44
N GLY A 669 9.02 7.44 35.18
CA GLY A 669 7.93 8.34 34.74
C GLY A 669 6.56 8.03 35.35
N ALA A 670 6.38 6.89 36.03
CA ALA A 670 5.16 6.58 36.76
C ALA A 670 5.16 7.08 38.21
N GLN A 671 6.29 7.57 38.73
CA GLN A 671 6.35 8.25 40.02
C GLN A 671 5.66 9.62 39.89
N THR A 672 4.63 9.84 40.71
CA THR A 672 3.82 11.06 40.69
C THR A 672 4.40 12.17 41.57
N GLU A 673 5.15 11.82 42.62
CA GLU A 673 5.77 12.81 43.49
C GLU A 673 7.05 13.36 42.83
N GLU A 674 7.02 14.63 42.44
CA GLU A 674 8.12 15.27 41.69
C GLU A 674 9.47 15.17 42.41
N PRO A 675 9.61 15.51 43.71
CA PRO A 675 10.92 15.44 44.37
C PRO A 675 11.52 14.03 44.37
N ILE A 676 10.68 12.99 44.46
CA ILE A 676 11.12 11.60 44.42
C ILE A 676 11.46 11.20 42.99
N ARG A 677 10.63 11.58 42.02
CA ARG A 677 10.85 11.33 40.59
C ARG A 677 12.17 11.93 40.14
N ASP A 678 12.46 13.15 40.54
CA ASP A 678 13.66 13.89 40.15
C ASP A 678 14.91 13.21 40.72
N HIS A 679 14.87 12.81 41.99
CA HIS A 679 15.95 12.00 42.58
C HIS A 679 16.13 10.63 41.89
N LEU A 680 15.04 9.99 41.46
CA LEU A 680 15.11 8.75 40.68
C LEU A 680 15.73 9.00 39.30
N ILE A 681 15.43 10.11 38.63
CA ILE A 681 16.04 10.50 37.34
C ILE A 681 17.56 10.69 37.50
N ASP A 682 18.00 11.39 38.54
CA ASP A 682 19.43 11.61 38.81
C ASP A 682 20.18 10.30 38.97
N LYS A 683 19.61 9.36 39.75
CA LYS A 683 20.21 8.05 39.97
C LYS A 683 20.16 7.17 38.72
N TYR A 684 19.05 7.24 37.98
CA TYR A 684 18.84 6.51 36.74
C TYR A 684 19.86 6.90 35.66
N MET A 685 20.20 8.19 35.55
CA MET A 685 21.14 8.71 34.57
C MET A 685 22.59 8.80 35.07
N LEU A 686 22.89 8.22 36.25
CA LEU A 686 24.20 8.32 36.87
C LEU A 686 25.32 7.77 35.97
N LEU A 687 25.23 6.52 35.51
CA LEU A 687 26.32 5.91 34.71
C LEU A 687 26.57 6.65 33.38
N PRO A 688 25.55 6.99 32.56
CA PRO A 688 25.78 7.79 31.36
C PRO A 688 26.38 9.16 31.66
N ASN A 689 25.97 9.81 32.77
CA ASN A 689 26.47 11.11 33.17
C ASN A 689 27.92 11.07 33.65
N GLU A 690 28.34 10.02 34.37
CA GLU A 690 29.75 9.87 34.80
C GLU A 690 30.70 9.80 33.60
N VAL A 691 30.33 9.04 32.56
CA VAL A 691 31.12 8.95 31.33
C VAL A 691 31.06 10.26 30.54
N TRP A 692 29.88 10.89 30.45
CA TRP A 692 29.72 12.21 29.83
C TRP A 692 30.64 13.26 30.48
N ASP A 693 30.54 13.42 31.80
CA ASP A 693 31.31 14.40 32.57
C ASP A 693 32.82 14.14 32.44
N ALA A 694 33.25 12.88 32.43
CA ALA A 694 34.64 12.52 32.20
C ALA A 694 35.15 12.96 30.81
N ILE A 695 34.35 12.75 29.76
CA ILE A 695 34.70 13.19 28.39
C ILE A 695 34.70 14.72 28.30
N ILE A 696 33.71 15.42 28.86
CA ILE A 696 33.63 16.89 28.83
C ILE A 696 34.79 17.52 29.61
N GLN A 697 35.17 16.98 30.77
CA GLN A 697 36.33 17.45 31.53
C GLN A 697 37.65 17.28 30.76
N GLN A 698 37.78 16.17 30.01
CA GLN A 698 38.94 15.96 29.14
C GLN A 698 38.92 16.92 27.94
N ALA A 699 37.77 17.11 27.30
CA ALA A 699 37.57 18.03 26.18
C ALA A 699 37.85 19.50 26.57
N THR A 700 37.52 19.89 27.80
CA THR A 700 37.81 21.22 28.35
C THR A 700 39.33 21.47 28.46
N LYS A 701 40.12 20.42 28.70
CA LYS A 701 41.59 20.49 28.72
C LYS A 701 42.19 20.47 27.32
N SER A 702 41.66 19.63 26.43
CA SER A 702 42.04 19.58 25.02
C SER A 702 40.88 19.12 24.15
N VAL A 703 40.51 19.94 23.17
CA VAL A 703 39.44 19.67 22.21
C VAL A 703 39.75 18.46 21.32
N ASP A 704 41.03 18.07 21.19
CA ASP A 704 41.46 16.93 20.38
C ASP A 704 40.88 15.59 20.84
N VAL A 705 40.47 15.49 22.11
CA VAL A 705 39.79 14.29 22.65
C VAL A 705 38.52 13.99 21.86
N LEU A 706 37.81 15.02 21.38
CA LEU A 706 36.60 14.89 20.55
C LEU A 706 36.90 14.45 19.11
N GLN A 707 38.18 14.29 18.75
CA GLN A 707 38.61 13.65 17.51
C GLN A 707 38.97 12.16 17.69
N ASN A 708 38.96 11.63 18.92
CA ASN A 708 39.22 10.22 19.17
C ASN A 708 37.98 9.37 18.84
N ASP A 709 38.16 8.30 18.05
CA ASP A 709 37.07 7.43 17.61
C ASP A 709 36.32 6.78 18.78
N ASP A 710 37.00 6.44 19.88
CA ASP A 710 36.36 5.85 21.05
C ASP A 710 35.47 6.86 21.79
N ALA A 711 35.96 8.09 21.99
CA ALA A 711 35.19 9.16 22.62
C ALA A 711 33.93 9.51 21.80
N VAL A 712 34.05 9.61 20.47
CA VAL A 712 32.93 9.87 19.56
C VAL A 712 31.89 8.75 19.63
N ARG A 713 32.34 7.47 19.65
CA ARG A 713 31.46 6.32 19.78
C ARG A 713 30.72 6.30 21.12
N GLN A 714 31.42 6.58 22.22
CA GLN A 714 30.83 6.65 23.56
C GLN A 714 29.79 7.78 23.64
N LEU A 715 30.11 8.98 23.16
CA LEU A 715 29.16 10.11 23.08
C LEU A 715 27.90 9.73 22.29
N GLY A 716 28.06 9.06 21.14
CA GLY A 716 26.93 8.60 20.35
C GLY A 716 26.02 7.63 21.10
N ASN A 717 26.57 6.71 21.89
CA ASN A 717 25.78 5.77 22.70
C ASN A 717 25.14 6.43 23.93
N ILE A 718 25.84 7.39 24.57
CA ILE A 718 25.27 8.19 25.67
C ILE A 718 24.06 8.98 25.17
N LEU A 719 24.17 9.63 24.01
CA LEU A 719 23.05 10.38 23.42
C LEU A 719 21.89 9.46 23.04
N LYS A 720 22.15 8.29 22.45
CA LYS A 720 21.08 7.29 22.19
C LYS A 720 20.38 6.83 23.47
N THR A 721 21.12 6.63 24.56
CA THR A 721 20.55 6.30 25.87
C THR A 721 19.66 7.43 26.37
N ASN A 722 20.11 8.68 26.23
CA ASN A 722 19.33 9.86 26.58
C ASN A 722 18.06 10.02 25.72
N VAL A 723 18.11 9.73 24.41
CA VAL A 723 16.94 9.73 23.52
C VAL A 723 15.89 8.73 24.02
N ARG A 724 16.32 7.53 24.42
CA ARG A 724 15.44 6.48 24.96
C ARG A 724 14.84 6.85 26.31
N ALA A 725 15.66 7.38 27.21
CA ALA A 725 15.22 7.93 28.49
C ALA A 725 14.17 9.03 28.31
N CYS A 726 14.45 9.99 27.43
CA CYS A 726 13.53 11.09 27.09
C CYS A 726 12.21 10.57 26.53
N LYS A 727 12.26 9.58 25.64
CA LYS A 727 11.05 8.94 25.09
C LYS A 727 10.17 8.34 26.18
N ALA A 728 10.77 7.73 27.19
CA ALA A 728 10.01 7.05 28.22
C ALA A 728 9.47 8.01 29.29
N LEU A 729 10.30 8.98 29.71
CA LEU A 729 9.98 9.95 30.76
C LEU A 729 9.04 11.07 30.29
N GLY A 730 9.17 11.52 29.04
CA GLY A 730 8.43 12.69 28.54
C GLY A 730 8.93 14.01 29.11
N HIS A 731 8.02 14.94 29.44
CA HIS A 731 8.37 16.28 29.91
C HIS A 731 9.34 16.31 31.11
N PRO A 732 9.18 15.50 32.18
CA PRO A 732 10.08 15.49 33.34
C PRO A 732 11.56 15.21 33.04
N TYR A 733 11.89 14.70 31.85
CA TYR A 733 13.27 14.56 31.39
C TYR A 733 14.03 15.90 31.32
N VAL A 734 13.32 17.04 31.38
CA VAL A 734 13.89 18.39 31.37
C VAL A 734 15.03 18.59 32.38
N ILE A 735 15.00 17.92 33.53
CA ILE A 735 16.06 18.01 34.56
C ILE A 735 17.37 17.46 34.03
N GLN A 736 17.32 16.27 33.43
CA GLN A 736 18.48 15.66 32.80
C GLN A 736 18.91 16.42 31.55
N LEU A 737 17.95 16.85 30.71
CA LEU A 737 18.28 17.63 29.51
C LEU A 737 18.98 18.93 29.90
N GLY A 738 18.42 19.70 30.84
CA GLY A 738 18.97 20.96 31.33
C GLY A 738 20.38 20.82 31.88
N ARG A 739 20.70 19.69 32.55
CA ARG A 739 22.07 19.39 33.01
C ARG A 739 23.08 19.33 31.86
N ILE A 740 22.74 18.66 30.76
CA ILE A 740 23.70 18.40 29.67
C ILE A 740 23.56 19.36 28.48
N TYR A 741 22.54 20.22 28.46
CA TYR A 741 22.09 20.93 27.26
C TYR A 741 23.17 21.78 26.60
N LEU A 742 23.80 22.68 27.38
CA LEU A 742 24.81 23.60 26.85
C LEU A 742 26.09 22.87 26.42
N ASP A 743 26.53 21.89 27.20
CA ASP A 743 27.67 21.05 26.86
C ASP A 743 27.41 20.25 25.58
N MET A 744 26.19 19.74 25.42
CA MET A 744 25.76 19.01 24.23
C MET A 744 25.77 19.90 22.99
N LEU A 745 25.31 21.15 23.09
CA LEU A 745 25.39 22.12 21.99
C LEU A 745 26.85 22.49 21.65
N ASN A 746 27.73 22.60 22.66
CA ASN A 746 29.16 22.83 22.44
C ASN A 746 29.82 21.64 21.72
N VAL A 747 29.52 20.41 22.15
CA VAL A 747 29.98 19.19 21.47
C VAL A 747 29.46 19.15 20.04
N TYR A 748 28.18 19.45 19.81
CA TYR A 748 27.60 19.53 18.47
C TYR A 748 28.40 20.48 17.56
N LYS A 749 28.72 21.67 18.05
CA LYS A 749 29.47 22.69 17.31
C LYS A 749 30.90 22.22 17.00
N VAL A 750 31.61 21.68 17.99
CA VAL A 750 32.97 21.15 17.79
C VAL A 750 32.97 19.98 16.78
N MET A 751 32.00 19.08 16.86
CA MET A 751 31.87 17.99 15.89
C MET A 751 31.67 18.54 14.48
N SER A 752 30.86 19.59 14.33
CA SER A 752 30.66 20.25 13.04
C SER A 752 31.93 20.89 12.49
N GLU A 753 32.63 21.68 13.32
CA GLU A 753 33.89 22.34 12.95
C GLU A 753 34.95 21.31 12.55
N ASN A 754 35.03 20.18 13.28
CA ASN A 754 35.90 19.07 12.92
C ASN A 754 35.54 18.48 11.55
N ILE A 755 34.25 18.19 11.29
CA ILE A 755 33.80 17.66 10.00
C ILE A 755 34.18 18.61 8.86
N ILE A 756 33.88 19.90 9.00
CA ILE A 756 34.20 20.93 7.99
C ILE A 756 35.72 21.02 7.80
N GLY A 757 36.49 21.01 8.89
CA GLY A 757 37.96 21.06 8.85
C GLY A 757 38.59 19.83 8.18
N PHE A 758 38.03 18.63 8.37
CA PHE A 758 38.49 17.42 7.70
C PHE A 758 38.18 17.45 6.19
N ILE A 759 36.99 17.92 5.80
CA ILE A 759 36.61 18.07 4.39
C ILE A 759 37.48 19.11 3.71
N ALA A 760 37.75 20.25 4.36
CA ALA A 760 38.62 21.29 3.81
C ALA A 760 40.05 20.79 3.53
N LYS A 761 40.55 19.85 4.33
CA LYS A 761 41.90 19.28 4.18
C LYS A 761 42.01 18.15 3.16
N HIS A 762 40.97 17.32 3.01
CA HIS A 762 41.06 16.05 2.28
C HIS A 762 39.99 15.86 1.20
N GLY A 763 39.11 16.85 1.00
CA GLY A 763 37.97 16.78 0.10
C GLY A 763 36.78 16.02 0.65
N GLU A 764 35.71 15.96 -0.15
CA GLU A 764 34.40 15.42 0.23
C GLU A 764 34.37 13.89 0.39
N SER A 765 35.36 13.17 -0.16
CA SER A 765 35.47 11.71 -0.09
C SER A 765 35.58 11.19 1.35
N VAL A 766 36.06 12.02 2.29
CA VAL A 766 36.21 11.69 3.72
C VAL A 766 34.87 11.48 4.42
N MET A 767 33.76 11.93 3.85
CA MET A 767 32.41 11.70 4.39
C MET A 767 32.04 10.21 4.54
N LYS A 768 32.73 9.32 3.82
CA LYS A 768 32.54 7.87 3.91
C LYS A 768 33.35 7.22 5.03
N GLN A 769 34.31 7.92 5.64
CA GLN A 769 35.17 7.36 6.68
C GLN A 769 34.41 7.14 8.00
N PRO A 770 34.69 6.06 8.76
CA PRO A 770 34.01 5.75 10.02
C PRO A 770 34.04 6.90 11.04
N LYS A 771 35.16 7.61 11.14
CA LYS A 771 35.34 8.75 12.05
C LYS A 771 34.32 9.86 11.80
N ILE A 772 34.17 10.31 10.56
CA ILE A 772 33.19 11.35 10.19
C ILE A 772 31.76 10.85 10.36
N ARG A 773 31.48 9.58 10.04
CA ARG A 773 30.17 8.97 10.31
C ARG A 773 29.83 8.95 11.80
N GLY A 774 30.82 8.68 12.65
CA GLY A 774 30.69 8.77 14.11
C GLY A 774 30.34 10.18 14.57
N MET A 775 31.08 11.19 14.10
CA MET A 775 30.82 12.60 14.44
C MET A 775 29.43 13.06 13.97
N ARG A 776 29.01 12.65 12.76
CA ARG A 776 27.65 12.90 12.27
C ARG A 776 26.59 12.20 13.11
N THR A 777 26.85 11.00 13.59
CA THR A 777 25.94 10.29 14.50
C THR A 777 25.74 11.09 15.79
N VAL A 778 26.80 11.66 16.37
CA VAL A 778 26.69 12.53 17.55
C VAL A 778 25.81 13.76 17.26
N LYS A 779 26.05 14.45 16.12
CA LYS A 779 25.20 15.58 15.69
C LYS A 779 23.74 15.18 15.53
N LYS A 780 23.48 14.06 14.84
CA LYS A 780 22.12 13.55 14.56
C LYS A 780 21.38 13.15 15.83
N GLU A 781 22.03 12.42 16.74
CA GLU A 781 21.41 11.99 18.00
C GLU A 781 21.19 13.17 18.97
N THR A 782 22.03 14.21 18.92
CA THR A 782 21.78 15.48 19.61
C THR A 782 20.47 16.12 19.13
N LEU A 783 20.31 16.26 17.81
CA LEU A 783 19.09 16.85 17.21
C LEU A 783 17.84 16.03 17.53
N LYS A 784 17.93 14.70 17.44
CA LYS A 784 16.84 13.80 17.83
C LYS A 784 16.45 13.91 19.29
N LEU A 785 17.41 14.07 20.21
CA LEU A 785 17.12 14.23 21.63
C LEU A 785 16.31 15.52 21.87
N ILE A 786 16.76 16.62 21.25
CA ILE A 786 16.11 17.92 21.37
C ILE A 786 14.71 17.88 20.76
N SER A 787 14.57 17.42 19.51
CA SER A 787 13.27 17.35 18.83
C SER A 787 12.29 16.46 19.58
N LEU A 788 12.73 15.29 20.06
CA LEU A 788 11.91 14.36 20.82
C LEU A 788 11.44 14.96 22.15
N TRP A 789 12.32 15.60 22.90
CA TRP A 789 11.92 16.24 24.16
C TRP A 789 10.94 17.37 23.91
N VAL A 790 11.22 18.25 22.94
CA VAL A 790 10.31 19.35 22.58
C VAL A 790 8.94 18.80 22.22
N SER A 791 8.85 17.78 21.35
CA SER A 791 7.58 17.15 20.96
C SER A 791 6.74 16.63 22.14
N ARG A 792 7.37 16.34 23.29
CA ARG A 792 6.74 15.83 24.51
C ARG A 792 6.67 16.84 25.65
N SER A 793 7.20 18.05 25.44
CA SER A 793 7.17 19.13 26.42
C SER A 793 5.74 19.64 26.60
N THR A 794 5.35 20.02 27.82
CA THR A 794 4.00 20.54 28.13
C THR A 794 3.96 22.04 28.36
N ASP A 795 5.11 22.71 28.31
CA ASP A 795 5.26 24.14 28.58
C ASP A 795 5.99 24.82 27.41
N PRO A 796 5.25 25.33 26.41
CA PRO A 796 5.83 25.98 25.23
C PRO A 796 6.65 27.23 25.56
N GLN A 797 6.27 27.98 26.60
CA GLN A 797 6.94 29.24 26.96
C GLN A 797 8.32 28.95 27.55
N MET A 798 8.41 27.98 28.46
CA MET A 798 9.71 27.56 29.02
C MET A 798 10.66 27.01 27.95
N VAL A 799 10.13 26.30 26.96
CA VAL A 799 10.91 25.84 25.79
C VAL A 799 11.43 27.03 25.00
N LEU A 800 10.55 27.97 24.66
CA LEU A 800 10.89 29.16 23.88
C LEU A 800 11.94 30.04 24.57
N ASP A 801 11.84 30.23 25.88
CA ASP A 801 12.74 31.16 26.59
C ASP A 801 14.11 30.54 26.88
N ASN A 802 14.16 29.24 27.22
CA ASN A 802 15.39 28.62 27.74
C ASN A 802 16.12 27.73 26.72
N PHE A 803 15.40 27.09 25.80
CA PHE A 803 15.98 26.07 24.91
C PHE A 803 16.12 26.55 23.46
N ILE A 804 15.16 27.31 22.94
CA ILE A 804 15.20 27.74 21.53
C ILE A 804 16.39 28.68 21.24
N PRO A 805 16.67 29.76 21.99
CA PRO A 805 17.73 30.70 21.62
C PRO A 805 19.12 30.05 21.53
N PRO A 806 19.58 29.24 22.52
CA PRO A 806 20.85 28.54 22.41
C PRO A 806 20.90 27.56 21.23
N LEU A 807 19.76 26.89 20.93
CA LEU A 807 19.66 25.98 19.78
C LEU A 807 19.86 26.71 18.45
N LEU A 808 19.17 27.84 18.26
CA LEU A 808 19.27 28.62 17.02
C LEU A 808 20.71 29.10 16.82
N ASP A 809 21.36 29.60 17.88
CA ASP A 809 22.74 30.08 17.83
C ASP A 809 23.75 28.96 17.52
N ALA A 810 23.59 27.78 18.13
CA ALA A 810 24.53 26.68 17.97
C ALA A 810 24.32 25.90 16.65
N VAL A 811 23.07 25.71 16.21
CA VAL A 811 22.72 24.80 15.11
C VAL A 811 22.45 25.53 13.81
N LEU A 812 21.68 26.63 13.82
CA LEU A 812 21.31 27.31 12.57
C LEU A 812 22.48 28.09 11.98
N LEU A 813 23.26 28.78 12.82
CA LEU A 813 24.46 29.46 12.36
C LEU A 813 25.49 28.45 11.83
N ASP A 814 25.61 27.28 12.45
CA ASP A 814 26.45 26.18 11.96
C ASP A 814 25.98 25.69 10.59
N TYR A 815 24.67 25.43 10.43
CA TYR A 815 24.08 24.98 9.17
C TYR A 815 24.33 25.98 8.03
N ARG A 816 24.10 27.28 8.29
CA ARG A 816 24.30 28.36 7.31
C ARG A 816 25.77 28.54 6.94
N ARG A 817 26.67 28.57 7.93
CA ARG A 817 28.12 28.79 7.73
C ARG A 817 28.81 27.60 7.06
N CYS A 818 28.20 26.42 7.09
CA CYS A 818 28.71 25.25 6.40
C CYS A 818 28.74 25.51 4.89
N SER A 819 29.94 25.71 4.35
CA SER A 819 30.18 25.97 2.93
C SER A 819 30.07 24.72 2.06
N VAL A 820 30.07 23.52 2.67
CA VAL A 820 30.01 22.24 1.98
C VAL A 820 28.59 21.67 2.07
N PRO A 821 27.83 21.60 0.96
CA PRO A 821 26.46 21.09 0.94
C PRO A 821 26.28 19.72 1.62
N SER A 822 27.16 18.75 1.34
CA SER A 822 27.04 17.39 1.90
C SER A 822 27.29 17.28 3.41
N ALA A 823 27.93 18.29 4.02
CA ALA A 823 28.17 18.33 5.45
C ALA A 823 27.00 18.93 6.24
N ARG A 824 26.04 19.59 5.56
CA ARG A 824 24.82 20.09 6.19
C ARG A 824 23.94 18.92 6.63
N GLU A 825 23.61 18.86 7.91
CA GLU A 825 22.84 17.74 8.48
C GLU A 825 21.34 17.94 8.23
N PRO A 826 20.66 17.07 7.45
CA PRO A 826 19.25 17.23 7.11
C PRO A 826 18.30 17.14 8.32
N GLU A 827 18.73 16.48 9.40
CA GLU A 827 17.95 16.38 10.64
C GLU A 827 17.73 17.75 11.33
N VAL A 828 18.50 18.79 10.96
CA VAL A 828 18.26 20.16 11.43
C VAL A 828 16.88 20.64 10.96
N LEU A 829 16.52 20.36 9.70
CA LEU A 829 15.26 20.78 9.10
C LEU A 829 14.06 20.05 9.74
N SER A 830 14.15 18.73 9.95
CA SER A 830 13.10 17.95 10.63
C SER A 830 12.95 18.36 12.10
N THR A 831 14.05 18.70 12.77
CA THR A 831 14.05 19.21 14.15
C THR A 831 13.33 20.55 14.22
N MET A 832 13.64 21.49 13.32
CA MET A 832 12.92 22.77 13.25
C MET A 832 11.43 22.55 12.93
N ALA A 833 11.10 21.65 12.00
CA ALA A 833 9.70 21.32 11.70
C ALA A 833 8.95 20.79 12.93
N THR A 834 9.58 19.90 13.70
CA THR A 834 9.01 19.35 14.95
C THR A 834 8.80 20.44 16.00
N ILE A 835 9.75 21.37 16.13
CA ILE A 835 9.63 22.50 17.05
C ILE A 835 8.48 23.42 16.63
N VAL A 836 8.37 23.74 15.34
CA VAL A 836 7.29 24.58 14.80
C VAL A 836 5.93 23.94 15.02
N ASN A 837 5.78 22.64 14.73
CA ASN A 837 4.54 21.90 14.98
C ASN A 837 4.16 21.84 16.46
N ARG A 838 5.14 21.95 17.38
CA ARG A 838 4.86 21.87 18.83
C ARG A 838 4.58 23.24 19.45
N LEU A 839 5.35 24.26 19.08
CA LEU A 839 5.24 25.61 19.66
C LEU A 839 4.18 26.46 18.95
N GLU A 840 3.84 26.10 17.71
CA GLU A 840 2.82 26.76 16.89
C GLU A 840 3.02 28.29 16.85
N ALA A 841 2.00 29.06 17.24
CA ALA A 841 2.06 30.51 17.25
C ALA A 841 3.21 31.08 18.10
N HIS A 842 3.66 30.39 19.16
CA HIS A 842 4.71 30.88 20.07
C HIS A 842 6.07 31.07 19.38
N ILE A 843 6.41 30.25 18.37
CA ILE A 843 7.68 30.37 17.64
C ILE A 843 7.58 31.28 16.40
N THR A 844 6.39 31.79 16.08
CA THR A 844 6.17 32.67 14.91
C THR A 844 7.18 33.83 14.81
N PRO A 845 7.57 34.52 15.91
CA PRO A 845 8.58 35.58 15.85
C PRO A 845 9.98 35.13 15.42
N GLU A 846 10.31 33.84 15.60
CA GLU A 846 11.63 33.28 15.29
C GLU A 846 11.70 32.67 13.87
N ILE A 847 10.56 32.46 13.20
CA ILE A 847 10.49 31.91 11.83
C ILE A 847 11.38 32.69 10.83
N PRO A 848 11.40 34.04 10.80
CA PRO A 848 12.28 34.77 9.90
C PRO A 848 13.77 34.43 10.11
N LYS A 849 14.21 34.26 11.35
CA LYS A 849 15.61 33.87 11.65
C LYS A 849 15.90 32.43 11.22
N ILE A 850 14.93 31.53 11.39
CA ILE A 850 15.04 30.15 10.92
C ILE A 850 15.21 30.13 9.40
N PHE A 851 14.35 30.84 8.67
CA PHE A 851 14.36 30.88 7.21
C PHE A 851 15.62 31.54 6.66
N ASP A 852 16.10 32.63 7.26
CA ASP A 852 17.37 33.28 6.88
C ASP A 852 18.59 32.34 7.01
N ALA A 853 18.53 31.37 7.93
CA ALA A 853 19.62 30.40 8.11
C ALA A 853 19.55 29.20 7.16
N VAL A 854 18.37 28.66 6.90
CA VAL A 854 18.24 27.36 6.21
C VAL A 854 17.61 27.45 4.83
N PHE A 855 16.79 28.46 4.53
CA PHE A 855 15.90 28.41 3.38
C PHE A 855 16.66 28.45 2.05
N GLU A 856 17.38 29.54 1.77
CA GLU A 856 18.09 29.76 0.50
C GLU A 856 19.19 28.72 0.28
N CYS A 857 20.00 28.48 1.31
CA CYS A 857 21.13 27.57 1.17
C CYS A 857 20.72 26.10 0.99
N THR A 858 19.57 25.66 1.53
CA THR A 858 19.01 24.34 1.24
C THR A 858 18.37 24.30 -0.13
N LEU A 859 17.66 25.36 -0.54
CA LEU A 859 17.03 25.41 -1.86
C LEU A 859 18.06 25.25 -2.99
N ASP A 860 19.22 25.91 -2.87
CA ASP A 860 20.36 25.78 -3.81
C ASP A 860 20.96 24.37 -3.89
N MET A 861 20.72 23.53 -2.87
CA MET A 861 21.14 22.12 -2.91
C MET A 861 20.17 21.26 -3.69
N ILE A 862 18.87 21.57 -3.61
CA ILE A 862 17.82 20.69 -4.11
C ILE A 862 17.24 21.12 -5.45
N ASN A 863 17.46 22.36 -5.88
CA ASN A 863 16.85 22.95 -7.09
C ASN A 863 17.55 22.59 -8.42
N LYS A 864 18.70 21.89 -8.39
CA LYS A 864 19.51 21.59 -9.58
C LYS A 864 19.04 20.35 -10.35
N ASP A 865 18.50 19.37 -9.64
CA ASP A 865 18.02 18.09 -10.15
C ASP A 865 16.95 17.52 -9.22
N PHE A 866 16.34 16.39 -9.57
CA PHE A 866 15.34 15.70 -8.77
C PHE A 866 15.90 14.50 -7.97
N GLU A 867 17.21 14.26 -7.90
CA GLU A 867 17.81 13.03 -7.35
C GLU A 867 18.73 13.24 -6.13
N GLU A 868 19.59 14.25 -6.12
CA GLU A 868 20.58 14.49 -5.04
C GLU A 868 19.98 15.00 -3.71
N PHE A 869 20.52 14.63 -2.55
CA PHE A 869 20.02 15.11 -1.24
C PHE A 869 18.52 14.83 -0.93
N PRO A 870 18.03 13.57 -1.05
CA PRO A 870 16.62 13.24 -0.83
C PRO A 870 16.12 13.50 0.61
N GLU A 871 16.99 13.35 1.62
CA GLU A 871 16.66 13.66 3.02
C GLU A 871 16.44 15.17 3.22
N HIS A 872 17.30 16.02 2.62
CA HIS A 872 17.14 17.47 2.68
C HIS A 872 15.86 17.92 2.01
N ARG A 873 15.50 17.35 0.85
CA ARG A 873 14.23 17.65 0.16
C ARG A 873 13.03 17.36 1.05
N THR A 874 12.96 16.13 1.56
CA THR A 874 11.84 15.70 2.39
C THR A 874 11.71 16.61 3.62
N ASN A 875 12.81 16.82 4.35
CA ASN A 875 12.77 17.59 5.60
C ASN A 875 12.58 19.10 5.37
N PHE A 876 13.06 19.65 4.25
CA PHE A 876 12.82 21.04 3.86
C PHE A 876 11.32 21.30 3.66
N PHE A 877 10.64 20.44 2.91
CA PHE A 877 9.20 20.58 2.70
C PHE A 877 8.38 20.28 3.95
N LEU A 878 8.85 19.40 4.84
CA LEU A 878 8.22 19.23 6.16
C LEU A 878 8.31 20.50 7.02
N LEU A 879 9.46 21.18 7.01
CA LEU A 879 9.62 22.48 7.69
C LEU A 879 8.71 23.55 7.07
N LEU A 880 8.67 23.62 5.74
CA LEU A 880 7.82 24.59 5.05
C LEU A 880 6.34 24.32 5.32
N GLN A 881 5.92 23.06 5.32
CA GLN A 881 4.57 22.65 5.69
C GLN A 881 4.22 23.08 7.11
N ALA A 882 5.10 22.80 8.09
CA ALA A 882 4.90 23.21 9.48
C ALA A 882 4.73 24.74 9.60
N ALA A 883 5.57 25.51 8.90
CA ALA A 883 5.50 26.96 8.89
C ALA A 883 4.22 27.50 8.25
N VAL A 884 3.78 26.93 7.12
CA VAL A 884 2.52 27.32 6.46
C VAL A 884 1.31 26.97 7.32
N THR A 885 1.30 25.79 7.96
CA THR A 885 0.17 25.34 8.77
C THR A 885 0.02 26.12 10.08
N HIS A 886 1.13 26.34 10.81
CA HIS A 886 1.06 26.85 12.19
C HIS A 886 1.59 28.28 12.37
N CYS A 887 2.39 28.79 11.43
CA CYS A 887 3.06 30.09 11.54
C CYS A 887 2.84 30.98 10.31
N PHE A 888 1.69 30.84 9.64
CA PHE A 888 1.35 31.63 8.46
C PHE A 888 1.53 33.15 8.62
N PRO A 889 1.23 33.79 9.78
CA PRO A 889 1.50 35.22 9.97
C PRO A 889 2.97 35.62 9.80
N ALA A 890 3.93 34.73 10.07
CA ALA A 890 5.34 35.02 9.80
C ALA A 890 5.61 35.14 8.30
N LEU A 891 4.94 34.32 7.47
CA LEU A 891 5.08 34.34 6.02
C LEU A 891 4.48 35.59 5.37
N LEU A 892 3.53 36.27 6.04
CA LEU A 892 3.03 37.57 5.59
C LEU A 892 4.01 38.72 5.88
N ASN A 893 4.90 38.52 6.85
CA ASN A 893 5.87 39.53 7.31
C ASN A 893 7.25 39.42 6.63
N ILE A 894 7.51 38.36 5.86
CA ILE A 894 8.74 38.26 5.07
C ILE A 894 8.68 39.14 3.81
N PRO A 895 9.82 39.61 3.28
CA PRO A 895 9.86 40.40 2.05
C PRO A 895 9.17 39.68 0.87
N PRO A 896 8.47 40.39 -0.03
CA PRO A 896 7.78 39.78 -1.17
C PRO A 896 8.67 38.89 -2.06
N ALA A 897 9.95 39.26 -2.21
CA ALA A 897 10.92 38.45 -2.94
C ALA A 897 11.19 37.08 -2.28
N GLN A 898 11.25 37.03 -0.94
CA GLN A 898 11.39 35.77 -0.20
C GLN A 898 10.09 34.96 -0.26
N PHE A 899 8.93 35.62 -0.18
CA PHE A 899 7.64 34.95 -0.35
C PHE A 899 7.51 34.31 -1.75
N LYS A 900 7.97 34.99 -2.79
CA LYS A 900 8.05 34.40 -4.13
C LYS A 900 8.92 33.14 -4.14
N LEU A 901 10.08 33.17 -3.48
CA LEU A 901 10.97 32.00 -3.40
C LEU A 901 10.29 30.83 -2.65
N VAL A 902 9.49 31.12 -1.63
CA VAL A 902 8.64 30.13 -0.95
C VAL A 902 7.67 29.49 -1.95
N LEU A 903 6.92 30.30 -2.70
CA LEU A 903 5.97 29.79 -3.68
C LEU A 903 6.66 28.98 -4.79
N ASP A 904 7.78 29.47 -5.33
CA ASP A 904 8.56 28.78 -6.36
C ASP A 904 9.09 27.43 -5.84
N SER A 905 9.46 27.33 -4.55
CA SER A 905 9.86 26.06 -3.93
C SER A 905 8.69 25.07 -3.80
N ILE A 906 7.47 25.55 -3.51
CA ILE A 906 6.26 24.72 -3.47
C ILE A 906 5.94 24.19 -4.87
N VAL A 907 6.05 25.04 -5.89
CA VAL A 907 5.92 24.66 -7.29
C VAL A 907 6.94 23.60 -7.68
N TRP A 908 8.17 23.77 -7.26
CA TRP A 908 9.22 22.79 -7.49
C TRP A 908 8.89 21.44 -6.82
N ALA A 909 8.36 21.46 -5.60
CA ALA A 909 7.99 20.25 -4.86
C ALA A 909 6.92 19.43 -5.59
N PHE A 910 5.80 20.04 -5.99
CA PHE A 910 4.71 19.29 -6.63
C PHE A 910 5.02 18.85 -8.07
N LYS A 911 6.07 19.40 -8.70
CA LYS A 911 6.62 18.92 -9.98
C LYS A 911 7.57 17.74 -9.84
N HIS A 912 7.90 17.33 -8.62
CA HIS A 912 8.88 16.29 -8.37
C HIS A 912 8.37 14.89 -8.77
N THR A 913 9.29 14.04 -9.24
CA THR A 913 9.05 12.62 -9.51
C THR A 913 8.90 11.74 -8.25
N MET A 914 9.43 12.18 -7.09
CA MET A 914 9.29 11.47 -5.82
C MET A 914 7.90 11.78 -5.25
N ARG A 915 7.05 10.74 -5.20
CA ARG A 915 5.65 10.87 -4.81
C ARG A 915 5.44 11.57 -3.47
N ASN A 916 6.21 11.23 -2.45
CA ASN A 916 6.10 11.83 -1.11
C ASN A 916 6.36 13.35 -1.15
N VAL A 917 7.36 13.81 -1.89
CA VAL A 917 7.67 15.24 -2.04
C VAL A 917 6.58 15.95 -2.83
N ALA A 918 6.11 15.34 -3.92
CA ALA A 918 5.05 15.91 -4.74
C ALA A 918 3.72 16.04 -3.99
N ASP A 919 3.31 14.99 -3.28
CA ASP A 919 2.10 14.97 -2.46
C ASP A 919 2.19 16.02 -1.34
N THR A 920 3.34 16.14 -0.67
CA THR A 920 3.58 17.17 0.35
C THR A 920 3.52 18.57 -0.26
N GLY A 921 4.11 18.79 -1.44
CA GLY A 921 4.05 20.07 -2.16
C GLY A 921 2.62 20.49 -2.49
N LEU A 922 1.79 19.57 -2.97
CA LEU A 922 0.37 19.83 -3.24
C LEU A 922 -0.40 20.16 -1.96
N GLN A 923 -0.13 19.45 -0.85
CA GLN A 923 -0.75 19.74 0.45
C GLN A 923 -0.36 21.14 0.97
N ILE A 924 0.91 21.52 0.86
CA ILE A 924 1.39 22.85 1.25
C ILE A 924 0.67 23.93 0.41
N LEU A 925 0.59 23.74 -0.91
CA LEU A 925 -0.10 24.68 -1.79
C LEU A 925 -1.57 24.83 -1.40
N PHE A 926 -2.27 23.72 -1.16
CA PHE A 926 -3.68 23.76 -0.78
C PHE A 926 -3.89 24.51 0.55
N GLN A 927 -3.09 24.20 1.57
CA GLN A 927 -3.15 24.90 2.85
C GLN A 927 -2.79 26.39 2.73
N LEU A 928 -1.79 26.72 1.91
CA LEU A 928 -1.40 28.11 1.64
C LEU A 928 -2.56 28.90 1.02
N LEU A 929 -3.23 28.33 0.02
CA LEU A 929 -4.38 28.96 -0.63
C LEU A 929 -5.55 29.17 0.34
N GLN A 930 -5.82 28.20 1.20
CA GLN A 930 -6.84 28.32 2.26
C GLN A 930 -6.49 29.42 3.28
N ASN A 931 -5.24 29.48 3.72
CA ASN A 931 -4.78 30.49 4.67
C ASN A 931 -4.84 31.91 4.07
N ILE A 932 -4.39 32.08 2.83
CA ILE A 932 -4.52 33.34 2.08
C ILE A 932 -5.99 33.73 1.94
N GLY A 933 -6.88 32.77 1.66
CA GLY A 933 -8.31 33.02 1.52
C GLY A 933 -9.01 33.49 2.79
N ASN A 934 -8.39 33.32 3.96
CA ASN A 934 -8.87 33.83 5.25
C ASN A 934 -8.27 35.19 5.63
N GLU A 935 -7.23 35.66 4.92
CA GLU A 935 -6.53 36.92 5.19
C GLU A 935 -6.99 38.02 4.23
N GLU A 936 -8.00 38.81 4.63
CA GLU A 936 -8.63 39.81 3.78
C GLU A 936 -7.64 40.86 3.23
N ALA A 937 -6.67 41.29 4.04
CA ALA A 937 -5.73 42.36 3.69
C ALA A 937 -4.74 41.97 2.58
N ALA A 938 -4.30 40.72 2.54
CA ALA A 938 -3.28 40.24 1.60
C ALA A 938 -3.87 39.44 0.43
N SER A 939 -5.03 38.81 0.61
CA SER A 939 -5.66 37.90 -0.36
C SER A 939 -5.72 38.44 -1.78
N GLN A 940 -6.22 39.67 -1.95
CA GLN A 940 -6.43 40.27 -3.27
C GLN A 940 -5.10 40.50 -4.00
N SER A 941 -4.10 41.04 -3.29
CA SER A 941 -2.76 41.26 -3.86
C SER A 941 -2.07 39.93 -4.23
N PHE A 942 -2.27 38.88 -3.43
CA PHE A 942 -1.76 37.55 -3.72
C PHE A 942 -2.41 36.98 -4.98
N TYR A 943 -3.74 37.05 -5.09
CA TYR A 943 -4.46 36.52 -6.25
C TYR A 943 -4.06 37.23 -7.54
N GLN A 944 -3.98 38.56 -7.52
CA GLN A 944 -3.53 39.34 -8.67
C GLN A 944 -2.10 39.00 -9.11
N THR A 945 -1.23 38.62 -8.17
CA THR A 945 0.18 38.33 -8.48
C THR A 945 0.42 36.88 -8.89
N TYR A 946 -0.25 35.91 -8.26
CA TYR A 946 0.15 34.50 -8.32
C TYR A 946 -0.94 33.53 -8.80
N TYR A 947 -2.21 33.94 -8.89
CA TYR A 947 -3.31 33.02 -9.20
C TYR A 947 -3.12 32.32 -10.56
N THR A 948 -2.86 33.09 -11.61
CA THR A 948 -2.65 32.59 -12.98
C THR A 948 -1.39 31.73 -13.08
N ASP A 949 -0.31 32.10 -12.38
CA ASP A 949 0.96 31.37 -12.36
C ASP A 949 0.80 30.00 -11.70
N ILE A 950 0.11 29.94 -10.54
CA ILE A 950 -0.19 28.67 -9.85
C ILE A 950 -1.04 27.78 -10.75
N LEU A 951 -2.06 28.35 -11.40
CA LEU A 951 -2.95 27.63 -12.29
C LEU A 951 -2.19 27.00 -13.47
N GLN A 952 -1.30 27.77 -14.10
CA GLN A 952 -0.44 27.28 -15.17
C GLN A 952 0.48 26.13 -14.71
N HIS A 953 1.10 26.27 -13.54
CA HIS A 953 1.96 25.22 -13.00
C HIS A 953 1.19 23.95 -12.63
N LEU A 954 -0.01 24.07 -12.05
CA LEU A 954 -0.87 22.92 -11.79
C LEU A 954 -1.26 22.20 -13.08
N PHE A 955 -1.67 22.93 -14.12
CA PHE A 955 -1.97 22.32 -15.42
C PHE A 955 -0.77 21.60 -16.02
N SER A 956 0.44 22.15 -15.92
CA SER A 956 1.64 21.47 -16.42
C SER A 956 1.87 20.10 -15.78
N VAL A 957 1.56 19.96 -14.47
CA VAL A 957 1.72 18.72 -13.71
C VAL A 957 0.54 17.77 -13.91
N VAL A 958 -0.69 18.29 -13.97
CA VAL A 958 -1.89 17.51 -14.26
C VAL A 958 -1.76 16.81 -15.61
N THR A 959 -1.25 17.52 -16.62
CA THR A 959 -1.08 16.98 -17.97
C THR A 959 0.12 16.06 -18.14
N ASP A 960 1.01 15.99 -17.15
CA ASP A 960 2.15 15.07 -17.18
C ASP A 960 1.74 13.67 -16.69
N THR A 961 2.05 12.68 -17.51
CA THR A 961 1.77 11.27 -17.21
C THR A 961 2.53 10.75 -15.98
N SER A 962 3.61 11.41 -15.60
CA SER A 962 4.47 11.07 -14.45
C SER A 962 3.83 11.40 -13.09
N HIS A 963 2.81 12.28 -13.06
CA HIS A 963 2.22 12.79 -11.81
C HIS A 963 0.77 12.36 -11.58
N THR A 964 0.32 11.33 -12.31
CA THR A 964 -1.06 10.79 -12.20
C THR A 964 -1.42 10.29 -10.79
N ALA A 965 -0.43 9.90 -9.97
CA ALA A 965 -0.64 9.51 -8.58
C ALA A 965 -1.20 10.65 -7.70
N GLY A 966 -0.92 11.91 -8.06
CA GLY A 966 -1.37 13.10 -7.34
C GLY A 966 -2.73 13.65 -7.79
N LEU A 967 -3.41 12.98 -8.73
CA LEU A 967 -4.60 13.50 -9.41
C LEU A 967 -5.72 13.92 -8.45
N THR A 968 -5.91 13.22 -7.34
CA THR A 968 -6.91 13.57 -6.32
C THR A 968 -6.63 14.94 -5.70
N MET A 969 -5.38 15.22 -5.32
CA MET A 969 -5.03 16.50 -4.70
C MET A 969 -4.97 17.62 -5.74
N GLN A 970 -4.51 17.32 -6.96
CA GLN A 970 -4.58 18.26 -8.08
C GLN A 970 -6.03 18.67 -8.39
N ALA A 971 -6.97 17.71 -8.41
CA ALA A 971 -8.40 17.97 -8.58
C ALA A 971 -8.94 18.85 -7.45
N ASN A 972 -8.61 18.55 -6.18
CA ASN A 972 -9.01 19.37 -5.04
C ASN A 972 -8.54 20.82 -5.15
N ILE A 973 -7.28 21.05 -5.52
CA ILE A 973 -6.72 22.40 -5.62
C ILE A 973 -7.35 23.16 -6.79
N LEU A 974 -7.45 22.53 -7.97
CA LEU A 974 -8.09 23.15 -9.13
C LEU A 974 -9.56 23.49 -8.85
N ALA A 975 -10.32 22.55 -8.31
CA ALA A 975 -11.71 22.75 -7.93
C ALA A 975 -11.86 23.91 -6.93
N TYR A 976 -11.01 23.97 -5.91
CA TYR A 976 -10.97 25.10 -4.97
C TYR A 976 -10.67 26.44 -5.67
N MET A 977 -9.67 26.47 -6.56
CA MET A 977 -9.30 27.68 -7.30
C MET A 977 -10.44 28.18 -8.19
N PHE A 978 -11.14 27.29 -8.92
CA PHE A 978 -12.30 27.68 -9.72
C PHE A 978 -13.47 28.15 -8.84
N THR A 979 -13.73 27.47 -7.72
CA THR A 979 -14.77 27.84 -6.76
C THR A 979 -14.57 29.25 -6.17
N ILE A 980 -13.34 29.65 -5.84
CA ILE A 980 -13.10 31.00 -5.29
C ILE A 980 -13.28 32.11 -6.31
N VAL A 981 -13.07 31.84 -7.61
CA VAL A 981 -13.34 32.80 -8.69
C VAL A 981 -14.85 32.94 -8.89
N GLU A 982 -15.58 31.82 -8.90
CA GLU A 982 -17.02 31.83 -9.13
C GLU A 982 -17.79 32.49 -7.97
N ASN A 983 -17.41 32.21 -6.72
CA ASN A 983 -18.03 32.82 -5.54
C ASN A 983 -17.69 34.31 -5.35
N GLY A 984 -16.98 34.94 -6.30
CA GLY A 984 -16.65 36.36 -6.24
C GLY A 984 -15.67 36.74 -5.13
N LYS A 985 -14.91 35.79 -4.55
CA LYS A 985 -13.90 36.09 -3.52
C LYS A 985 -12.74 36.93 -4.07
N ILE A 986 -12.46 36.82 -5.38
CA ILE A 986 -11.46 37.62 -6.07
C ILE A 986 -12.17 38.84 -6.66
N THR A 987 -11.96 40.00 -6.04
CA THR A 987 -12.59 41.28 -6.40
C THR A 987 -11.69 42.15 -7.29
N VAL A 988 -10.37 41.95 -7.24
CA VAL A 988 -9.41 42.64 -8.10
C VAL A 988 -9.31 41.98 -9.48
N PRO A 989 -9.03 42.73 -10.55
CA PRO A 989 -8.74 42.15 -11.85
C PRO A 989 -7.41 41.36 -11.78
N LEU A 990 -7.45 40.09 -12.20
CA LEU A 990 -6.28 39.21 -12.27
C LEU A 990 -5.25 39.70 -13.30
N ASN A 991 -5.72 40.24 -14.43
CA ASN A 991 -4.87 40.98 -15.36
C ASN A 991 -5.44 42.39 -15.61
N PRO A 992 -4.91 43.43 -14.95
CA PRO A 992 -5.38 44.80 -15.10
C PRO A 992 -5.31 45.36 -16.53
N VAL A 993 -4.40 44.85 -17.37
CA VAL A 993 -4.20 45.33 -18.75
C VAL A 993 -5.29 44.77 -19.67
N GLU A 994 -5.57 43.47 -19.56
CA GLU A 994 -6.57 42.79 -20.40
C GLU A 994 -8.01 43.04 -19.92
N GLN A 995 -8.22 43.14 -18.60
CA GLN A 995 -9.55 43.35 -18.00
C GLN A 995 -9.91 44.84 -17.82
N ALA A 996 -9.23 45.75 -18.52
CA ALA A 996 -9.46 47.20 -18.41
C ALA A 996 -10.91 47.62 -18.76
N ALA A 997 -11.67 46.78 -19.46
CA ALA A 997 -13.07 47.01 -19.83
C ALA A 997 -14.11 46.53 -18.80
N GLY A 998 -13.69 46.07 -17.60
CA GLY A 998 -14.60 45.59 -16.56
C GLY A 998 -15.10 44.15 -16.74
N GLN A 999 -14.33 43.31 -17.44
CA GLN A 999 -14.65 41.89 -17.64
C GLN A 999 -14.61 41.11 -16.31
N PRO A 1000 -15.66 40.31 -15.98
CA PRO A 1000 -15.65 39.46 -14.79
C PRO A 1000 -14.50 38.47 -14.76
N ASN A 1001 -13.96 38.19 -13.57
CA ASN A 1001 -12.84 37.25 -13.37
C ASN A 1001 -13.16 35.83 -13.87
N VAL A 1002 -14.41 35.39 -13.79
CA VAL A 1002 -14.85 34.09 -14.34
C VAL A 1002 -14.55 33.99 -15.83
N ILE A 1003 -14.93 34.99 -16.62
CA ILE A 1003 -14.74 35.00 -18.08
C ILE A 1003 -13.24 35.06 -18.40
N TYR A 1004 -12.50 35.89 -17.69
CA TYR A 1004 -11.05 36.01 -17.86
C TYR A 1004 -10.33 34.66 -17.62
N VAL A 1005 -10.64 33.98 -16.51
CA VAL A 1005 -10.02 32.68 -16.20
C VAL A 1005 -10.43 31.62 -17.22
N GLN A 1006 -11.67 31.61 -17.71
CA GLN A 1006 -12.11 30.71 -18.77
C GLN A 1006 -11.29 30.91 -20.06
N GLU A 1007 -11.13 32.16 -20.50
CA GLU A 1007 -10.35 32.51 -21.69
C GLU A 1007 -8.86 32.20 -21.51
N PHE A 1008 -8.29 32.50 -20.34
CA PHE A 1008 -6.90 32.21 -20.00
C PHE A 1008 -6.61 30.70 -20.04
N VAL A 1009 -7.44 29.88 -19.39
CA VAL A 1009 -7.26 28.41 -19.40
C VAL A 1009 -7.47 27.87 -20.81
N ALA A 1010 -8.47 28.35 -21.56
CA ALA A 1010 -8.68 27.93 -22.94
C ALA A 1010 -7.46 28.24 -23.82
N HIS A 1011 -6.87 29.43 -23.69
CA HIS A 1011 -5.67 29.83 -24.42
C HIS A 1011 -4.44 28.99 -24.03
N LEU A 1012 -4.26 28.73 -22.73
CA LEU A 1012 -3.20 27.88 -22.21
C LEU A 1012 -3.27 26.46 -22.79
N LEU A 1013 -4.46 25.85 -22.75
CA LEU A 1013 -4.68 24.50 -23.29
C LEU A 1013 -4.51 24.46 -24.82
N LYS A 1014 -4.98 25.48 -25.56
CA LYS A 1014 -4.81 25.56 -27.01
C LYS A 1014 -3.33 25.66 -27.41
N THR A 1015 -2.55 26.43 -26.65
CA THR A 1015 -1.12 26.62 -26.90
C THR A 1015 -0.33 25.36 -26.58
N ALA A 1016 -0.67 24.67 -25.48
CA ALA A 1016 -0.02 23.43 -25.09
C ALA A 1016 -0.37 22.25 -26.01
N PHE A 1017 -1.62 22.18 -26.49
CA PHE A 1017 -2.15 21.06 -27.28
C PHE A 1017 -2.85 21.56 -28.54
N GLY A 1018 -2.06 21.94 -29.54
CA GLY A 1018 -2.57 22.53 -30.80
C GLY A 1018 -3.48 21.61 -31.62
N HIS A 1019 -3.49 20.30 -31.34
CA HIS A 1019 -4.36 19.31 -31.98
C HIS A 1019 -5.78 19.23 -31.41
N LEU A 1020 -6.09 19.92 -30.30
CA LEU A 1020 -7.45 19.94 -29.74
C LEU A 1020 -8.35 20.92 -30.50
N SER A 1021 -9.62 20.53 -30.72
CA SER A 1021 -10.63 21.41 -31.31
C SER A 1021 -11.08 22.49 -30.32
N ASP A 1022 -11.56 23.63 -30.83
CA ASP A 1022 -12.02 24.73 -29.96
C ASP A 1022 -13.26 24.32 -29.14
N ALA A 1023 -14.10 23.42 -29.68
CA ALA A 1023 -15.25 22.87 -28.97
C ALA A 1023 -14.82 21.99 -27.78
N GLN A 1024 -13.81 21.13 -27.95
CA GLN A 1024 -13.25 20.31 -26.87
C GLN A 1024 -12.71 21.16 -25.73
N ILE A 1025 -11.96 22.22 -26.07
CA ILE A 1025 -11.38 23.13 -25.08
C ILE A 1025 -12.50 23.86 -24.33
N LYS A 1026 -13.49 24.40 -25.04
CA LYS A 1026 -14.63 25.10 -24.43
C LYS A 1026 -15.38 24.22 -23.44
N ILE A 1027 -15.71 22.98 -23.81
CA ILE A 1027 -16.43 22.04 -22.92
C ILE A 1027 -15.57 21.61 -21.74
N THR A 1028 -14.27 21.41 -21.96
CA THR A 1028 -13.34 21.08 -20.87
C THR A 1028 -13.28 22.19 -19.84
N VAL A 1029 -13.12 23.44 -20.28
CA VAL A 1029 -13.05 24.61 -19.40
C VAL A 1029 -14.37 24.84 -18.69
N GLN A 1030 -15.51 24.73 -19.39
CA GLN A 1030 -16.83 24.85 -18.75
C GLN A 1030 -17.03 23.79 -17.67
N GLY A 1031 -16.62 22.55 -17.93
CA GLY A 1031 -16.73 21.48 -16.95
C GLY A 1031 -15.90 21.70 -15.69
N PHE A 1032 -14.78 22.44 -15.77
CA PHE A 1032 -14.03 22.83 -14.57
C PHE A 1032 -14.81 23.79 -13.66
N PHE A 1033 -15.69 24.63 -14.19
CA PHE A 1033 -16.56 25.47 -13.34
C PHE A 1033 -17.81 24.72 -12.87
N ASN A 1034 -18.41 23.90 -13.73
CA ASN A 1034 -19.67 23.22 -13.39
C ASN A 1034 -19.49 22.10 -12.34
N LEU A 1035 -18.29 21.49 -12.26
CA LEU A 1035 -18.01 20.35 -11.38
C LEU A 1035 -17.10 20.68 -10.19
N ASP A 1036 -16.73 21.95 -9.97
CA ASP A 1036 -15.82 22.39 -8.90
C ASP A 1036 -16.30 22.06 -7.46
N GLN A 1037 -17.58 21.75 -7.27
CA GLN A 1037 -18.14 21.31 -5.98
C GLN A 1037 -18.24 19.77 -5.82
N ASP A 1038 -18.10 19.01 -6.91
CA ASP A 1038 -18.11 17.54 -6.91
C ASP A 1038 -16.71 17.02 -7.29
N ILE A 1039 -15.86 16.84 -6.28
CA ILE A 1039 -14.47 16.39 -6.46
C ILE A 1039 -14.36 15.05 -7.20
N PRO A 1040 -15.13 13.99 -6.86
CA PRO A 1040 -15.15 12.77 -7.66
C PRO A 1040 -15.43 13.03 -9.14
N ALA A 1041 -16.48 13.79 -9.48
CA ALA A 1041 -16.81 14.11 -10.86
C ALA A 1041 -15.74 14.97 -11.55
N PHE A 1042 -15.19 15.96 -10.85
CA PHE A 1042 -14.10 16.81 -11.35
C PHE A 1042 -12.85 16.00 -11.70
N LYS A 1043 -12.47 15.07 -10.82
CA LYS A 1043 -11.32 14.18 -11.03
C LYS A 1043 -11.51 13.30 -12.27
N GLU A 1044 -12.72 12.81 -12.49
CA GLU A 1044 -13.04 12.04 -13.67
C GLU A 1044 -13.08 12.90 -14.94
N HIS A 1045 -13.60 14.12 -14.87
CA HIS A 1045 -13.56 15.09 -15.97
C HIS A 1045 -12.11 15.45 -16.37
N LEU A 1046 -11.21 15.60 -15.39
CA LEU A 1046 -9.77 15.72 -15.62
C LEU A 1046 -9.20 14.47 -16.29
N ARG A 1047 -9.56 13.27 -15.82
CA ARG A 1047 -9.09 12.01 -16.42
C ARG A 1047 -9.53 11.90 -17.89
N ASP A 1048 -10.77 12.27 -18.20
CA ASP A 1048 -11.28 12.34 -19.56
C ASP A 1048 -10.46 13.31 -20.42
N PHE A 1049 -10.12 14.48 -19.89
CA PHE A 1049 -9.24 15.43 -20.57
C PHE A 1049 -7.85 14.84 -20.82
N LEU A 1050 -7.25 14.13 -19.85
CA LEU A 1050 -5.95 13.47 -20.01
C LEU A 1050 -5.95 12.35 -21.06
N VAL A 1051 -7.09 11.70 -21.28
CA VAL A 1051 -7.28 10.77 -22.39
C VAL A 1051 -7.34 11.54 -23.71
N GLN A 1052 -8.13 12.62 -23.77
CA GLN A 1052 -8.30 13.42 -24.98
C GLN A 1052 -7.01 14.06 -25.49
N ILE A 1053 -6.14 14.56 -24.61
CA ILE A 1053 -4.85 15.16 -25.05
C ILE A 1053 -3.91 14.16 -25.72
N ARG A 1054 -4.10 12.85 -25.52
CA ARG A 1054 -3.29 11.78 -26.12
C ARG A 1054 -3.80 11.34 -27.50
N GLU A 1055 -5.03 11.70 -27.86
CA GLU A 1055 -5.66 11.34 -29.13
C GLU A 1055 -5.79 12.57 -30.04
N PHE A 1056 -5.39 12.45 -31.30
CA PHE A 1056 -5.68 13.49 -32.29
C PHE A 1056 -7.15 13.35 -32.71
N ALA A 1057 -7.97 14.33 -32.32
CA ALA A 1057 -9.32 14.44 -32.86
C ALA A 1057 -9.21 14.89 -34.33
N GLY A 1058 -9.87 14.16 -35.25
CA GLY A 1058 -10.07 14.65 -36.62
C GLY A 1058 -11.16 15.73 -36.67
N GLU A 1059 -11.67 16.05 -37.87
CA GLU A 1059 -12.75 17.02 -38.04
C GLU A 1059 -14.13 16.51 -37.55
N ASP A 1060 -14.27 15.20 -37.29
CA ASP A 1060 -15.50 14.56 -36.81
C ASP A 1060 -15.54 14.49 -35.27
N ASP A 1061 -16.08 15.53 -34.65
CA ASP A 1061 -16.25 15.67 -33.19
C ASP A 1061 -17.44 14.86 -32.62
N SER A 1062 -18.24 14.20 -33.48
CA SER A 1062 -19.49 13.54 -33.05
C SER A 1062 -19.28 12.34 -32.10
N ASP A 1063 -18.10 11.71 -32.12
CA ASP A 1063 -17.75 10.59 -31.22
C ASP A 1063 -17.26 11.04 -29.83
N LEU A 1064 -17.17 12.36 -29.59
CA LEU A 1064 -16.78 12.91 -28.29
C LEU A 1064 -17.98 13.13 -27.36
N PHE A 1065 -19.20 12.87 -27.85
CA PHE A 1065 -20.46 13.04 -27.13
C PHE A 1065 -20.56 14.43 -26.48
N LEU A 1066 -20.10 15.46 -27.21
CA LEU A 1066 -19.98 16.82 -26.70
C LEU A 1066 -21.34 17.38 -26.26
N GLU A 1067 -22.42 17.07 -27.00
CA GLU A 1067 -23.79 17.47 -26.64
C GLU A 1067 -24.31 16.76 -25.37
N GLU A 1068 -24.07 15.45 -25.23
CA GLU A 1068 -24.46 14.71 -24.01
C GLU A 1068 -23.63 15.16 -22.80
N ARG A 1069 -22.34 15.44 -23.01
CA ARG A 1069 -21.47 15.99 -21.97
C ARG A 1069 -21.93 17.38 -21.56
N GLU A 1070 -22.24 18.25 -22.52
CA GLU A 1070 -22.79 19.57 -22.25
C GLU A 1070 -24.13 19.49 -21.52
N ALA A 1071 -25.01 18.54 -21.88
CA ALA A 1071 -26.26 18.28 -21.15
C ALA A 1071 -26.02 17.80 -19.71
N THR A 1072 -25.05 16.90 -19.51
CA THR A 1072 -24.65 16.41 -18.18
C THR A 1072 -24.06 17.53 -17.34
N LEU A 1073 -23.23 18.38 -17.94
CA LEU A 1073 -22.66 19.56 -17.28
C LEU A 1073 -23.73 20.61 -16.97
N ARG A 1074 -24.75 20.77 -17.82
CA ARG A 1074 -25.93 21.61 -17.54
C ARG A 1074 -26.74 21.06 -16.37
N GLN A 1075 -26.95 19.74 -16.29
CA GLN A 1075 -27.61 19.11 -15.14
C GLN A 1075 -26.79 19.28 -13.85
N ALA A 1076 -25.47 19.12 -13.92
CA ALA A 1076 -24.58 19.37 -12.80
C ALA A 1076 -24.61 20.83 -12.35
N GLU A 1077 -24.70 21.77 -13.30
CA GLU A 1077 -24.88 23.20 -13.02
C GLU A 1077 -26.23 23.50 -12.35
N GLU A 1078 -27.32 22.89 -12.82
CA GLU A 1078 -28.64 22.99 -12.19
C GLU A 1078 -28.63 22.40 -10.77
N GLU A 1079 -27.99 21.26 -10.56
CA GLU A 1079 -27.83 20.64 -9.26
C GLU A 1079 -26.98 21.50 -8.32
N LYS A 1080 -25.86 22.04 -8.82
CA LYS A 1080 -25.02 22.99 -8.11
C LYS A 1080 -25.82 24.23 -7.68
N ARG A 1081 -26.60 24.82 -8.59
CA ARG A 1081 -27.53 25.93 -8.26
C ARG A 1081 -28.56 25.51 -7.22
N ARG A 1082 -29.11 24.29 -7.29
CA ARG A 1082 -30.07 23.77 -6.30
C ARG A 1082 -29.44 23.62 -4.93
N VAL A 1083 -28.22 23.10 -4.85
CA VAL A 1083 -27.46 22.97 -3.59
C VAL A 1083 -27.17 24.35 -3.02
N GLN A 1084 -26.70 25.29 -3.84
CA GLN A 1084 -26.47 26.68 -3.42
C GLN A 1084 -27.75 27.38 -2.95
N ALA A 1085 -28.89 27.14 -3.61
CA ALA A 1085 -30.20 27.66 -3.21
C ALA A 1085 -30.75 27.02 -1.91
N SER A 1086 -30.33 25.79 -1.59
CA SER A 1086 -30.77 25.08 -0.38
C SER A 1086 -30.10 25.55 0.91
N VAL A 1087 -29.04 26.37 0.82
CA VAL A 1087 -28.31 26.94 1.95
C VAL A 1087 -28.71 28.42 2.14
N PRO A 1088 -29.48 28.77 3.20
CA PRO A 1088 -29.93 30.14 3.41
C PRO A 1088 -28.76 31.13 3.56
N GLY A 1089 -28.66 32.12 2.68
CA GLY A 1089 -27.70 33.25 2.77
C GLY A 1089 -26.57 33.28 1.73
N ILE A 1090 -26.51 32.33 0.78
CA ILE A 1090 -25.47 32.29 -0.28
C ILE A 1090 -25.86 33.07 -1.55
N LEU A 1091 -27.14 33.10 -1.93
CA LEU A 1091 -27.62 33.87 -3.08
C LEU A 1091 -27.92 35.30 -2.67
N ASN A 1092 -27.47 36.27 -3.48
CA ASN A 1092 -27.77 37.68 -3.27
C ASN A 1092 -29.29 37.88 -3.39
N PRO A 1093 -29.96 38.72 -2.57
CA PRO A 1093 -31.42 38.92 -2.63
C PRO A 1093 -31.96 39.37 -4.01
N HIS A 1094 -31.07 39.82 -4.90
CA HIS A 1094 -31.38 40.25 -6.27
C HIS A 1094 -31.29 39.13 -7.32
N GLU A 1095 -30.89 37.91 -6.93
CA GLU A 1095 -30.70 36.75 -7.83
C GLU A 1095 -31.84 35.73 -7.72
N ILE A 1096 -32.82 35.97 -6.85
CA ILE A 1096 -34.05 35.17 -6.73
C ILE A 1096 -34.99 35.63 -7.85
N ASN A 1097 -35.21 34.79 -8.87
CA ASN A 1097 -36.25 35.03 -9.86
C ASN A 1097 -37.62 35.13 -9.15
N GLU A 1098 -38.35 36.22 -9.39
CA GLU A 1098 -39.70 36.52 -8.88
C GLU A 1098 -40.81 35.53 -9.34
N GLY A 1099 -40.45 34.31 -9.75
CA GLY A 1099 -41.37 33.32 -10.33
C GLY A 1099 -41.74 32.13 -9.43
N MET A 1100 -41.38 32.15 -8.14
CA MET A 1100 -41.74 31.09 -7.19
C MET A 1100 -42.39 31.62 -5.91
N GLU A 1101 -43.32 32.56 -6.06
CA GLU A 1101 -44.37 32.78 -5.07
C GLU A 1101 -45.73 32.66 -5.77
N ASP A 1102 -46.18 31.41 -5.96
CA ASP A 1102 -47.60 31.01 -6.02
C ASP A 1102 -47.74 29.53 -5.62
#